data_AF-A0AAD9FP99-F1
#
_entry.id   AF-A0AAD9FP99-F1
#
_cell.length_a   1.000
_cell.length_b   1.000
_cell.length_c   1.000
_cell.angle_alpha   90.00
_cell.angle_beta   90.00
_cell.angle_gamma   90.00
#
_symmetry.space_group_name_H-M   'P 1'
#
loop_
_entity.id
_entity.type
_entity.pdbx_description
1 polymer ?
#
loop_
_entity_poly.entity_id
_entity_poly.type
_entity_poly.pdbx_seq_one_letter_code
_entity_poly.pdbx_strand_id
1 'polypeptide(L)'
;MAVSHKGDTINITSLALHIPQGLGPSAFNLTPPPPCPAYLTLSIRIDDRVVPSCSSNDAFGGLGINYSSLSKEIIAISAKSTWVSPQDMLKDLSAVVLEHDVVHSVQARVKLPKASLAASDIAYEAVFSKACPEGSEWTCTADNVRVRAIIGLHPYEQQTPQWLELDVTAQGYEDKEWSHTAFADEVYNWVEKSSYKTIEALMDQLAQHLLGATLFASTSVSQQNTPEPAISITLRKPAALPYGTPGISIRRKRSDYQTQPTPSASSAATSGSQKKVYIALGSNIGDRVGHIRRAVAELDETNGIRLSRTSKLYESEPMYVEDQDRFINGAVEIETTLPALEVLRTLKRIERSVGRTKTFRNGPRVVDLDLLVYGDESIHIGEVDAPEDADGVGWLAVPHPRIAEREFVLRPLADIDSSLKVFSNGRTVKDLLDDLLRTTEPSLAPVIPFVSPARPMRLDGTPKIMQIFNATPDSFSDGNEAHLDPQIALRSIERMFDSPHVPDILDIGGMSTRPGSSPCTEQEEIDRVVPLVKLIRTSSDPRIQGIPISVDTYRAIVAEKAIAAGASCVNDVRGAMEEGMKEVMAKSGVPVVIMHSRGDSVSMTSAELQDYDKQGGVIAGVREELGGMVQRVLEAGVKQWDIVIDPGLGFAKTHEGNLEVLRRLPEITSPGTVLERCPVLIGGSRKGFVGKVIGRPKEQAAERGYGDAAVVAWCAAQRARGSPVDIVRVHDGRAMSEVLAMWRAIEGEV
;
A
#
# COMPACT_ATOMS: atom_id res chain seq x y z
N MET A 1 21.37 48.65 6.83
CA MET A 1 22.63 48.69 6.04
C MET A 1 23.78 48.45 7.01
N ALA A 2 24.36 47.26 7.00
CA ALA A 2 25.43 46.87 7.93
C ALA A 2 26.77 47.47 7.46
N VAL A 3 27.44 48.20 8.35
CA VAL A 3 28.80 48.69 8.13
C VAL A 3 29.75 47.49 8.25
N SER A 4 30.43 47.15 7.17
CA SER A 4 31.51 46.16 7.15
C SER A 4 32.70 46.72 7.93
N HIS A 5 32.82 46.37 9.21
CA HIS A 5 34.01 46.63 10.02
C HIS A 5 35.17 45.71 9.59
N LYS A 6 36.28 46.28 9.12
CA LYS A 6 37.51 45.58 8.71
C LYS A 6 38.43 45.47 9.94
N GLY A 7 38.22 44.45 10.76
CA GLY A 7 39.06 44.18 11.93
C GLY A 7 40.05 43.05 11.69
N ASP A 8 41.26 43.18 12.25
CA ASP A 8 42.28 42.13 12.23
C ASP A 8 41.95 41.00 13.22
N THR A 9 42.46 39.79 12.94
CA THR A 9 42.22 38.60 13.78
C THR A 9 43.53 37.91 14.13
N ILE A 10 43.76 37.66 15.43
CA ILE A 10 44.88 36.85 15.93
C ILE A 10 44.37 35.42 16.14
N ASN A 11 45.06 34.44 15.55
CA ASN A 11 44.70 33.03 15.67
C ASN A 11 45.74 32.27 16.52
N ILE A 12 45.29 31.65 17.60
CA ILE A 12 46.04 30.66 18.37
C ILE A 12 45.41 29.31 18.06
N THR A 13 46.16 28.39 17.47
CA THR A 13 45.60 27.11 17.01
C THR A 13 46.18 25.94 17.80
N SER A 14 45.31 25.00 18.18
CA SER A 14 45.69 23.74 18.83
C SER A 14 46.60 23.86 20.06
N LEU A 15 46.34 24.86 20.92
CA LEU A 15 47.01 25.00 22.21
C LEU A 15 46.65 23.82 23.12
N ALA A 16 47.61 22.96 23.42
CA ALA A 16 47.40 21.81 24.29
C ALA A 16 47.27 22.26 25.75
N LEU A 17 46.15 21.92 26.38
CA LEU A 17 45.85 22.20 27.77
C LEU A 17 45.89 20.92 28.59
N HIS A 18 46.45 21.01 29.79
CA HIS A 18 46.43 19.93 30.76
C HIS A 18 45.26 20.14 31.73
N ILE A 19 44.23 19.31 31.61
CA ILE A 19 43.03 19.41 32.45
C ILE A 19 43.10 18.35 33.56
N PRO A 20 43.21 18.76 34.84
CA PRO A 20 43.48 17.82 35.93
C PRO A 20 42.35 16.83 36.20
N GLN A 21 41.08 17.22 36.01
CA GLN A 21 39.87 16.40 36.22
C GLN A 21 38.62 17.09 35.61
N GLY A 22 37.58 16.32 35.26
CA GLY A 22 36.23 16.85 35.01
C GLY A 22 35.66 16.76 33.58
N LEU A 23 36.49 16.55 32.55
CA LEU A 23 36.07 16.60 31.13
C LEU A 23 36.30 15.31 30.33
N GLY A 24 36.68 14.21 30.99
CA GLY A 24 36.81 12.90 30.34
C GLY A 24 35.51 12.12 30.24
N PRO A 25 35.55 10.94 29.60
CA PRO A 25 34.36 10.10 29.41
C PRO A 25 33.78 9.64 30.75
N SER A 26 32.46 9.73 30.90
CA SER A 26 31.70 9.28 32.07
C SER A 26 31.53 7.75 32.16
N ALA A 27 32.15 7.01 31.23
CA ALA A 27 32.18 5.57 31.23
C ALA A 27 32.60 5.05 32.61
N PHE A 28 31.82 4.12 33.16
CA PHE A 28 31.98 3.53 34.50
C PHE A 28 31.45 4.35 35.70
N ASN A 29 30.65 5.41 35.48
CA ASN A 29 30.08 6.23 36.57
C ASN A 29 31.13 6.84 37.52
N LEU A 30 32.34 7.06 37.02
CA LEU A 30 33.42 7.69 37.79
C LEU A 30 33.06 9.15 38.07
N THR A 31 33.04 9.53 39.34
CA THR A 31 32.78 10.90 39.78
C THR A 31 33.94 11.38 40.66
N PRO A 32 34.76 12.34 40.20
CA PRO A 32 34.71 13.04 38.91
C PRO A 32 35.22 12.20 37.72
N PRO A 33 34.85 12.54 36.47
CA PRO A 33 35.39 11.91 35.27
C PRO A 33 36.93 11.99 35.19
N PRO A 34 37.59 11.02 34.53
CA PRO A 34 39.04 11.02 34.38
C PRO A 34 39.53 12.25 33.59
N PRO A 35 40.82 12.63 33.72
CA PRO A 35 41.40 13.71 32.92
C PRO A 35 41.40 13.35 31.43
N CYS A 36 41.14 14.35 30.59
CA CYS A 36 41.16 14.25 29.13
C CYS A 36 42.04 15.37 28.56
N PRO A 37 42.90 15.09 27.55
CA PRO A 37 43.62 16.16 26.86
C PRO A 37 42.61 17.09 26.18
N ALA A 38 42.92 18.38 26.18
CA ALA A 38 42.11 19.39 25.50
C ALA A 38 42.97 20.26 24.59
N TYR A 39 42.47 20.54 23.39
CA TYR A 39 43.15 21.39 22.42
C TYR A 39 42.29 22.63 22.16
N LEU A 40 42.80 23.78 22.60
CA LEU A 40 42.13 25.06 22.47
C LEU A 40 42.56 25.77 21.18
N THR A 41 41.60 26.32 20.45
CA THR A 41 41.80 27.23 19.33
C THR A 41 41.06 28.52 19.62
N LEU A 42 41.73 29.65 19.46
CA LEU A 42 41.18 30.99 19.69
C LEU A 42 41.37 31.84 18.43
N SER A 43 40.31 32.47 17.98
CA SER A 43 40.31 33.52 16.96
C SER A 43 39.86 34.82 17.61
N ILE A 44 40.84 35.69 17.90
CA ILE A 44 40.69 36.91 18.69
C ILE A 44 40.57 38.10 17.73
N ARG A 45 39.43 38.76 17.73
CA ARG A 45 39.18 39.96 16.93
C ARG A 45 39.55 41.22 17.73
N ILE A 46 40.38 42.07 17.15
CA ILE A 46 40.83 43.33 17.75
C ILE A 46 40.13 44.54 17.12
N ASP A 47 40.01 45.63 17.87
CA ASP A 47 39.39 46.88 17.40
C ASP A 47 40.26 47.57 16.32
N ASP A 48 39.62 48.08 15.27
CA ASP A 48 40.22 48.74 14.10
C ASP A 48 41.08 49.97 14.50
N ARG A 49 40.89 50.50 15.73
CA ARG A 49 41.66 51.62 16.30
C ARG A 49 43.11 51.29 16.65
N VAL A 50 43.50 50.02 16.58
CA VAL A 50 44.80 49.51 17.07
C VAL A 50 45.87 49.40 15.98
N VAL A 51 45.53 49.66 14.71
CA VAL A 51 46.53 49.66 13.62
C VAL A 51 46.91 51.10 13.24
N PRO A 52 47.87 51.76 13.92
CA PRO A 52 48.60 52.84 13.27
C PRO A 52 49.42 52.22 12.14
N SER A 53 49.34 52.82 10.95
CA SER A 53 50.18 52.50 9.80
C SER A 53 51.62 52.24 10.24
N CYS A 54 52.09 50.99 10.17
CA CYS A 54 53.45 50.63 10.56
C CYS A 54 54.45 51.21 9.56
N SER A 55 54.93 52.43 9.82
CA SER A 55 56.18 52.94 9.28
C SER A 55 57.25 52.85 10.38
N SER A 56 58.16 51.88 10.23
CA SER A 56 59.50 51.83 10.83
C SER A 56 59.66 52.41 12.24
N ASN A 57 59.42 51.58 13.27
CA ASN A 57 60.26 51.39 14.46
C ASN A 57 59.48 50.53 15.49
N ASP A 58 60.11 49.44 15.95
CA ASP A 58 59.56 48.40 16.82
C ASP A 58 59.32 48.86 18.27
N ALA A 59 58.51 49.90 18.46
CA ALA A 59 57.97 50.28 19.76
C ALA A 59 56.45 50.08 19.72
N PHE A 60 56.00 48.84 19.91
CA PHE A 60 54.60 48.55 20.22
C PHE A 60 54.26 49.24 21.55
N GLY A 61 53.69 50.44 21.49
CA GLY A 61 53.28 51.25 22.65
C GLY A 61 52.08 50.65 23.38
N GLY A 62 52.25 49.48 24.02
CA GLY A 62 51.27 48.88 24.93
C GLY A 62 49.93 48.43 24.31
N LEU A 63 49.71 48.66 23.01
CA LEU A 63 48.43 48.43 22.33
C LEU A 63 48.34 47.06 21.61
N GLY A 64 49.42 46.28 21.56
CA GLY A 64 49.45 44.96 20.92
C GLY A 64 49.23 43.80 21.90
N ILE A 65 48.47 42.79 21.51
CA ILE A 65 48.29 41.55 22.30
C ILE A 65 49.51 40.65 22.10
N ASN A 66 50.27 40.38 23.17
CA ASN A 66 51.33 39.37 23.13
C ASN A 66 50.72 37.96 23.27
N TYR A 67 50.48 37.31 22.14
CA TYR A 67 49.91 35.96 22.08
C TYR A 67 50.75 34.90 22.82
N SER A 68 52.06 35.10 23.00
CA SER A 68 52.93 34.19 23.77
C SER A 68 52.67 34.29 25.28
N SER A 69 52.56 35.51 25.80
CA SER A 69 52.20 35.75 27.21
C SER A 69 50.79 35.25 27.51
N LEU A 70 49.83 35.57 26.64
CA LEU A 70 48.45 35.13 26.75
C LEU A 70 48.34 33.59 26.75
N SER A 71 49.06 32.91 25.85
CA SER A 71 49.09 31.44 25.81
C SER A 71 49.62 30.83 27.12
N LYS A 72 50.66 31.43 27.72
CA LYS A 72 51.23 30.96 29.00
C LYS A 72 50.25 31.14 30.16
N GLU A 73 49.52 32.25 30.17
CA GLU A 73 48.51 32.55 31.18
C GLU A 73 47.34 31.56 31.10
N ILE A 74 46.82 31.32 29.89
CA ILE A 74 45.78 30.31 29.63
C ILE A 74 46.23 28.91 30.10
N ILE A 75 47.46 28.50 29.78
CA ILE A 75 48.02 27.23 30.25
C ILE A 75 48.06 27.19 31.78
N ALA A 76 48.52 28.26 32.44
CA ALA A 76 48.65 28.33 33.89
C ALA A 76 47.30 28.26 34.61
N ILE A 77 46.25 28.88 34.04
CA ILE A 77 44.87 28.79 34.53
C ILE A 77 44.34 27.37 34.34
N SER A 78 44.54 26.77 33.16
CA SER A 78 44.09 25.41 32.88
C SER A 78 44.65 24.35 33.82
N ALA A 79 45.89 24.53 34.29
CA ALA A 79 46.53 23.60 35.21
C ALA A 79 45.98 23.67 36.65
N LYS A 80 45.23 24.71 37.02
CA LYS A 80 44.73 24.96 38.39
C LYS A 80 43.20 24.90 38.51
N SER A 81 42.50 24.95 37.38
CA SER A 81 41.04 24.95 37.33
C SER A 81 40.48 23.56 37.08
N THR A 82 39.21 23.38 37.46
CA THR A 82 38.41 22.18 37.16
C THR A 82 37.09 22.63 36.59
N TRP A 83 36.65 22.02 35.49
CA TRP A 83 35.41 22.36 34.82
C TRP A 83 34.49 21.17 34.73
N VAL A 84 33.18 21.42 34.86
CA VAL A 84 32.14 20.42 34.69
C VAL A 84 31.77 20.26 33.21
N SER A 85 32.00 21.30 32.40
CA SER A 85 31.67 21.31 30.99
C SER A 85 32.68 22.11 30.13
N PRO A 86 32.82 21.81 28.82
CA PRO A 86 33.60 22.58 27.87
C PRO A 86 33.11 24.02 27.76
N GLN A 87 31.81 24.25 27.98
CA GLN A 87 31.18 25.57 28.03
C GLN A 87 31.83 26.42 29.12
N ASP A 88 31.88 25.90 30.36
CA ASP A 88 32.47 26.60 31.50
C ASP A 88 33.95 26.88 31.26
N MET A 89 34.67 25.92 30.68
CA MET A 89 36.07 26.10 30.34
C MET A 89 36.28 27.20 29.30
N LEU A 90 35.52 27.20 28.19
CA LEU A 90 35.65 28.24 27.19
C LEU A 90 35.26 29.61 27.74
N LYS A 91 34.23 29.69 28.58
CA LYS A 91 33.80 30.92 29.23
C LYS A 91 34.92 31.51 30.09
N ASP A 92 35.52 30.71 30.98
CA ASP A 92 36.60 31.17 31.86
C ASP A 92 37.83 31.59 31.08
N LEU A 93 38.25 30.80 30.09
CA LEU A 93 39.44 31.10 29.29
C LEU A 93 39.22 32.30 28.37
N SER A 94 38.03 32.45 27.80
CA SER A 94 37.69 33.62 26.97
C SER A 94 37.55 34.89 27.80
N ALA A 95 37.14 34.82 29.07
CA ALA A 95 37.09 35.97 29.97
C ALA A 95 38.48 36.62 30.13
N VAL A 96 39.53 35.81 30.32
CA VAL A 96 40.93 36.27 30.42
C VAL A 96 41.34 37.03 29.16
N VAL A 97 40.98 36.52 27.98
CA VAL A 97 41.30 37.17 26.71
C VAL A 97 40.52 38.49 26.56
N LEU A 98 39.28 38.53 27.02
CA LEU A 98 38.40 39.71 26.93
C LEU A 98 38.77 40.83 27.93
N GLU A 99 39.57 40.56 28.97
CA GLU A 99 40.10 41.59 29.87
C GLU A 99 41.00 42.59 29.13
N HIS A 100 41.61 42.21 28.01
CA HIS A 100 42.39 43.13 27.19
C HIS A 100 41.49 44.17 26.51
N ASP A 101 41.80 45.46 26.72
CA ASP A 101 40.99 46.59 26.23
C ASP A 101 40.80 46.60 24.72
N VAL A 102 41.79 46.09 23.97
CA VAL A 102 41.82 46.05 22.52
C VAL A 102 41.03 44.90 21.88
N VAL A 103 40.53 43.95 22.67
CA VAL A 103 39.78 42.79 22.18
C VAL A 103 38.29 43.14 22.06
N HIS A 104 37.74 42.94 20.87
CA HIS A 104 36.32 43.11 20.60
C HIS A 104 35.52 41.83 20.89
N SER A 105 36.01 40.69 20.37
CA SER A 105 35.36 39.38 20.49
C SER A 105 36.35 38.24 20.31
N VAL A 106 36.04 37.09 20.87
CA VAL A 106 36.85 35.86 20.76
C VAL A 106 35.96 34.71 20.32
N GLN A 107 36.27 34.09 19.20
CA GLN A 107 35.74 32.78 18.83
C GLN A 107 36.68 31.72 19.41
N ALA A 108 36.18 30.92 20.34
CA ALA A 108 36.96 29.90 21.02
C ALA A 108 36.40 28.51 20.69
N ARG A 109 37.28 27.56 20.39
CA ARG A 109 36.95 26.17 20.13
C ARG A 109 37.84 25.27 20.97
N VAL A 110 37.25 24.33 21.69
CA VAL A 110 38.00 23.26 22.36
C VAL A 110 37.67 21.91 21.77
N LYS A 111 38.71 21.14 21.45
CA LYS A 111 38.61 19.75 21.00
C LYS A 111 39.06 18.82 22.12
N LEU A 112 38.23 17.84 22.44
CA LEU A 112 38.42 16.84 23.49
C LEU A 112 38.45 15.43 22.87
N PRO A 113 39.64 14.87 22.60
CA PRO A 113 39.76 13.54 22.05
C PRO A 113 39.34 12.47 23.06
N LYS A 114 38.51 11.52 22.63
CA LYS A 114 38.01 10.40 23.45
C LYS A 114 37.22 10.82 24.71
N ALA A 115 36.57 12.00 24.67
CA ALA A 115 35.69 12.45 25.74
C ALA A 115 34.35 11.68 25.83
N SER A 116 34.01 10.89 24.81
CA SER A 116 32.94 9.88 24.86
C SER A 116 33.49 8.53 24.40
N LEU A 117 32.86 7.43 24.82
CA LEU A 117 33.14 6.10 24.26
C LEU A 117 32.57 5.93 22.85
N ALA A 118 31.54 6.71 22.50
CA ALA A 118 30.83 6.61 21.24
C ALA A 118 31.53 7.36 20.10
N ALA A 119 32.19 8.48 20.40
CA ALA A 119 32.82 9.38 19.42
C ALA A 119 34.35 9.40 19.54
N SER A 120 35.05 9.61 18.41
CA SER A 120 36.51 9.79 18.41
C SER A 120 36.90 11.11 19.09
N ASP A 121 36.19 12.17 18.78
CA ASP A 121 36.44 13.52 19.29
C ASP A 121 35.11 14.23 19.55
N ILE A 122 35.07 15.03 20.61
CA ILE A 122 34.01 16.02 20.83
C ILE A 122 34.65 17.39 20.76
N ALA A 123 34.09 18.32 19.99
CA ALA A 123 34.52 19.71 20.04
C ALA A 123 33.35 20.66 20.29
N TYR A 124 33.60 21.65 21.13
CA TYR A 124 32.67 22.72 21.45
C TYR A 124 33.29 24.04 21.02
N GLU A 125 32.52 24.90 20.38
CA GLU A 125 32.94 26.19 19.88
C GLU A 125 31.89 27.24 20.20
N ALA A 126 32.32 28.42 20.66
CA ALA A 126 31.43 29.52 20.98
C ALA A 126 32.11 30.89 20.72
N VAL A 127 31.29 31.89 20.46
CA VAL A 127 31.74 33.28 20.27
C VAL A 127 31.42 34.11 21.51
N PHE A 128 32.44 34.72 22.11
CA PHE A 128 32.37 35.55 23.30
C PHE A 128 32.69 37.01 22.98
N SER A 129 32.04 37.94 23.67
CA SER A 129 32.35 39.38 23.58
C SER A 129 32.08 40.07 24.90
N LYS A 130 32.57 41.30 25.09
CA LYS A 130 32.26 42.10 26.30
C LYS A 130 30.75 42.32 26.50
N ALA A 131 29.99 42.38 25.41
CA ALA A 131 28.53 42.53 25.45
C ALA A 131 27.79 41.20 25.73
N CYS A 132 28.43 40.06 25.45
CA CYS A 132 27.88 38.74 25.68
C CYS A 132 28.96 37.81 26.29
N PRO A 133 29.24 37.95 27.60
CA PRO A 133 30.27 37.15 28.27
C PRO A 133 29.90 35.66 28.41
N GLU A 134 28.60 35.35 28.30
CA GLU A 134 28.07 33.98 28.36
C GLU A 134 28.19 33.24 27.02
N GLY A 135 28.54 33.93 25.94
CA GLY A 135 28.60 33.39 24.58
C GLY A 135 27.28 33.52 23.82
N SER A 136 27.34 33.92 22.55
CA SER A 136 26.12 34.19 21.74
C SER A 136 25.69 33.01 20.87
N GLU A 137 26.64 32.46 20.11
CA GLU A 137 26.44 31.35 19.18
C GLU A 137 27.38 30.23 19.59
N TRP A 138 26.85 29.01 19.65
CA TRP A 138 27.63 27.83 19.95
C TRP A 138 27.42 26.73 18.92
N THR A 139 28.48 25.95 18.70
CA THR A 139 28.43 24.72 17.93
C THR A 139 29.08 23.58 18.73
N CYS A 140 28.43 22.42 18.72
CA CYS A 140 28.93 21.19 19.33
C CYS A 140 29.06 20.14 18.23
N THR A 141 30.22 19.49 18.16
CA THR A 141 30.54 18.49 17.14
C THR A 141 30.93 17.18 17.81
N ALA A 142 30.35 16.08 17.36
CA ALA A 142 30.73 14.72 17.70
C ALA A 142 31.25 14.05 16.43
N ASP A 143 32.56 13.83 16.36
CA ASP A 143 33.23 13.29 15.18
C ASP A 143 33.36 11.76 15.28
N ASN A 144 33.05 11.08 14.18
CA ASN A 144 33.21 9.64 14.00
C ASN A 144 32.52 8.82 15.10
N VAL A 145 31.24 9.09 15.35
CA VAL A 145 30.36 8.23 16.15
C VAL A 145 30.19 6.90 15.43
N ARG A 146 30.74 5.82 16.00
CA ARG A 146 30.72 4.49 15.38
C ARG A 146 29.62 3.64 15.95
N VAL A 147 28.66 3.27 15.13
CA VAL A 147 27.47 2.50 15.53
C VAL A 147 27.21 1.35 14.55
N ARG A 148 26.53 0.30 15.02
CA ARG A 148 26.08 -0.81 14.18
C ARG A 148 24.58 -0.73 13.99
N ALA A 149 24.13 -0.75 12.74
CA ALA A 149 22.70 -0.79 12.41
C ALA A 149 22.45 -1.75 11.25
N ILE A 150 21.25 -2.32 11.19
CA ILE A 150 20.78 -3.12 10.05
C ILE A 150 20.26 -2.14 8.99
N ILE A 151 21.08 -1.88 7.95
CA ILE A 151 20.80 -0.79 7.02
C ILE A 151 21.38 -1.07 5.61
N GLY A 152 20.55 -0.85 4.59
CA GLY A 152 20.96 -1.03 3.20
C GLY A 152 19.82 -1.32 2.26
N LEU A 153 20.05 -1.04 0.97
CA LEU A 153 19.07 -1.20 -0.09
C LEU A 153 18.95 -2.65 -0.56
N HIS A 154 20.01 -3.44 -0.39
CA HIS A 154 20.03 -4.83 -0.82
C HIS A 154 19.58 -5.80 0.29
N PRO A 155 18.87 -6.90 -0.03
CA PRO A 155 18.40 -7.86 0.97
C PRO A 155 19.49 -8.43 1.88
N TYR A 156 20.71 -8.66 1.37
CA TYR A 156 21.83 -9.15 2.18
C TYR A 156 22.32 -8.12 3.21
N GLU A 157 22.13 -6.83 2.94
CA GLU A 157 22.49 -5.73 3.83
C GLU A 157 21.51 -5.59 5.01
N GLN A 158 20.32 -6.17 4.89
CA GLN A 158 19.23 -6.12 5.86
C GLN A 158 19.21 -7.33 6.82
N GLN A 159 20.20 -8.21 6.75
CA GLN A 159 20.29 -9.41 7.60
C GLN A 159 21.36 -9.29 8.70
N THR A 160 22.39 -8.47 8.49
CA THR A 160 23.53 -8.35 9.42
C THR A 160 23.78 -6.89 9.79
N PRO A 161 24.00 -6.54 11.07
CA PRO A 161 24.33 -5.18 11.46
C PRO A 161 25.68 -4.74 10.88
N GLN A 162 25.67 -3.61 10.18
CA GLN A 162 26.83 -3.03 9.49
C GLN A 162 27.37 -1.82 10.24
N TRP A 163 28.66 -1.56 10.08
CA TRP A 163 29.30 -0.39 10.67
C TRP A 163 28.90 0.90 9.94
N LEU A 164 28.50 1.89 10.72
CA LEU A 164 28.25 3.26 10.30
C LEU A 164 29.18 4.20 11.07
N GLU A 165 29.62 5.26 10.38
CA GLU A 165 30.38 6.35 10.98
C GLU A 165 29.60 7.65 10.79
N LEU A 166 29.26 8.33 11.89
CA LEU A 166 28.51 9.58 11.84
C LEU A 166 29.36 10.75 12.37
N ASP A 167 29.35 11.87 11.67
CA ASP A 167 29.75 13.17 12.22
C ASP A 167 28.48 13.99 12.44
N VAL A 168 28.27 14.47 13.67
CA VAL A 168 27.06 15.22 14.03
C VAL A 168 27.45 16.57 14.60
N THR A 169 26.90 17.63 14.02
CA THR A 169 27.09 19.02 14.45
C THR A 169 25.77 19.62 14.88
N ALA A 170 25.68 20.04 16.13
CA ALA A 170 24.59 20.85 16.65
C ALA A 170 24.99 22.32 16.72
N GLN A 171 24.09 23.22 16.32
CA GLN A 171 24.26 24.67 16.38
C GLN A 171 23.07 25.29 17.13
N GLY A 172 23.35 26.16 18.10
CA GLY A 172 22.32 26.82 18.92
C GLY A 172 22.74 28.19 19.44
N TYR A 173 21.81 28.84 20.15
CA TYR A 173 21.92 30.22 20.64
C TYR A 173 21.31 30.33 22.05
N GLU A 174 21.95 31.08 22.95
CA GLU A 174 21.45 31.54 24.27
C GLU A 174 20.95 30.52 25.34
N ASP A 175 20.88 29.22 25.07
CA ASP A 175 20.34 28.21 26.04
C ASP A 175 21.39 27.63 27.02
N LYS A 176 21.00 27.52 28.31
CA LYS A 176 21.87 27.24 29.48
C LYS A 176 21.91 25.80 30.00
N GLU A 177 21.20 24.85 29.41
CA GLU A 177 21.14 23.45 29.90
C GLU A 177 21.54 22.43 28.82
N TRP A 178 22.77 22.53 28.30
CA TRP A 178 23.32 21.56 27.34
C TRP A 178 24.44 20.71 27.94
N SER A 179 24.44 19.39 27.68
CA SER A 179 25.51 18.47 28.06
C SER A 179 26.20 17.85 26.83
N HIS A 180 27.47 18.18 26.65
CA HIS A 180 28.34 17.69 25.57
C HIS A 180 28.58 16.17 25.58
N THR A 181 28.63 15.52 26.75
CA THR A 181 28.78 14.06 26.85
C THR A 181 27.48 13.35 26.53
N ALA A 182 26.34 13.88 27.00
CA ALA A 182 25.03 13.34 26.69
C ALA A 182 24.75 13.35 25.17
N PHE A 183 25.25 14.36 24.45
CA PHE A 183 25.03 14.50 23.01
C PHE A 183 25.56 13.33 22.17
N ALA A 184 26.83 12.95 22.34
CA ALA A 184 27.42 11.84 21.58
C ALA A 184 26.78 10.48 21.96
N ASP A 185 26.47 10.31 23.24
CA ASP A 185 25.84 9.09 23.75
C ASP A 185 24.36 9.00 23.29
N GLU A 186 23.64 10.11 23.20
CA GLU A 186 22.28 10.19 22.67
C GLU A 186 22.24 9.80 21.19
N VAL A 187 23.15 10.35 20.38
CA VAL A 187 23.31 9.94 18.97
C VAL A 187 23.55 8.44 18.86
N TYR A 188 24.49 7.91 19.64
CA TYR A 188 24.81 6.48 19.61
C TYR A 188 23.62 5.62 20.01
N ASN A 189 23.02 5.88 21.18
CA ASN A 189 21.92 5.09 21.73
C ASN A 189 20.68 5.17 20.84
N TRP A 190 20.40 6.32 20.24
CA TRP A 190 19.26 6.49 19.35
C TRP A 190 19.45 5.70 18.06
N VAL A 191 20.63 5.79 17.43
CA VAL A 191 20.90 5.05 16.18
C VAL A 191 20.94 3.54 16.45
N GLU A 192 21.50 3.09 17.56
CA GLU A 192 21.55 1.67 17.93
C GLU A 192 20.16 1.05 18.12
N LYS A 193 19.20 1.81 18.67
CA LYS A 193 17.81 1.36 18.88
C LYS A 193 16.92 1.53 17.64
N SER A 194 17.39 2.27 16.64
CA SER A 194 16.59 2.58 15.47
C SER A 194 16.45 1.38 14.52
N SER A 195 15.31 1.26 13.85
CA SER A 195 15.00 0.17 12.91
C SER A 195 14.89 0.65 11.46
N TYR A 196 15.49 1.79 11.12
CA TYR A 196 15.42 2.35 9.78
C TYR A 196 16.29 1.58 8.79
N LYS A 197 15.70 1.18 7.65
CA LYS A 197 16.36 0.36 6.63
C LYS A 197 17.19 1.17 5.62
N THR A 198 16.98 2.49 5.52
CA THR A 198 17.70 3.39 4.60
C THR A 198 18.48 4.47 5.36
N ILE A 199 19.59 4.91 4.77
CA ILE A 199 20.49 5.94 5.35
C ILE A 199 19.76 7.28 5.44
N GLU A 200 19.00 7.62 4.41
CA GLU A 200 18.27 8.89 4.31
C GLU A 200 17.21 9.02 5.40
N ALA A 201 16.42 7.96 5.63
CA ALA A 201 15.40 7.97 6.68
C ALA A 201 16.02 8.01 8.07
N LEU A 202 17.10 7.24 8.29
CA LEU A 202 17.84 7.27 9.55
C LEU A 202 18.36 8.68 9.86
N MET A 203 19.01 9.32 8.89
CA MET A 203 19.58 10.66 9.08
C MET A 203 18.50 11.71 9.32
N ASP A 204 17.41 11.69 8.54
CA ASP A 204 16.34 12.67 8.65
C ASP A 204 15.61 12.57 10.00
N GLN A 205 15.35 11.35 10.47
CA GLN A 205 14.71 11.10 11.76
C GLN A 205 15.66 11.35 12.94
N LEU A 206 16.96 11.08 12.80
CA LEU A 206 17.95 11.45 13.81
C LEU A 206 18.01 12.98 13.95
N ALA A 207 18.01 13.72 12.84
CA ALA A 207 17.99 15.18 12.87
C ALA A 207 16.71 15.71 13.54
N GLN A 208 15.54 15.15 13.21
CA GLN A 208 14.28 15.52 13.84
C GLN A 208 14.28 15.22 15.34
N HIS A 209 14.80 14.05 15.75
CA HIS A 209 14.94 13.68 17.16
C HIS A 209 15.83 14.67 17.90
N LEU A 210 17.03 14.96 17.39
CA LEU A 210 17.96 15.89 18.03
C LEU A 210 17.41 17.32 18.11
N LEU A 211 16.59 17.75 17.14
CA LEU A 211 15.91 19.07 17.16
C LEU A 211 14.69 19.12 18.11
N GLY A 212 14.08 17.96 18.40
CA GLY A 212 12.91 17.81 19.27
C GLY A 212 13.22 17.34 20.69
N ALA A 213 14.41 16.78 20.92
CA ALA A 213 14.88 16.34 22.22
C ALA A 213 15.02 17.54 23.19
N THR A 214 15.06 17.23 24.49
CA THR A 214 15.32 18.17 25.59
C THR A 214 16.54 19.08 25.37
N LEU A 215 17.43 18.68 24.46
CA LEU A 215 18.55 19.44 23.92
C LEU A 215 18.20 20.87 23.42
N PHE A 216 16.96 21.14 23.00
CA PHE A 216 16.48 22.49 22.60
C PHE A 216 15.11 22.85 23.21
N ALA A 217 14.78 22.27 24.38
CA ALA A 217 13.43 22.38 24.94
C ALA A 217 13.06 23.77 25.51
N SER A 218 14.04 24.63 25.80
CA SER A 218 13.81 25.94 26.42
C SER A 218 13.71 27.11 25.44
N THR A 219 13.89 26.90 24.14
CA THR A 219 13.84 27.99 23.15
C THR A 219 12.39 28.43 22.89
N SER A 220 11.84 29.22 23.81
CA SER A 220 10.60 29.97 23.59
C SER A 220 10.86 30.98 22.46
N VAL A 221 10.10 30.83 21.37
CA VAL A 221 10.08 31.75 20.22
C VAL A 221 9.56 33.11 20.69
N SER A 222 10.40 33.93 21.31
CA SER A 222 10.03 35.31 21.67
C SER A 222 11.19 36.30 21.66
N GLN A 223 12.07 36.24 20.65
CA GLN A 223 12.83 37.41 20.22
C GLN A 223 12.93 37.43 18.69
N GLN A 224 12.51 38.54 18.08
CA GLN A 224 12.19 38.66 16.66
C GLN A 224 13.40 38.66 15.70
N ASN A 225 14.58 38.17 16.11
CA ASN A 225 15.81 38.20 15.31
C ASN A 225 16.87 37.13 15.68
N THR A 226 16.56 36.12 16.51
CA THR A 226 17.53 35.07 16.87
C THR A 226 17.52 33.97 15.79
N PRO A 227 18.67 33.52 15.25
CA PRO A 227 18.68 32.45 14.26
C PRO A 227 18.21 31.13 14.86
N GLU A 228 17.61 30.29 14.03
CA GLU A 228 17.05 29.00 14.46
C GLU A 228 18.16 27.94 14.66
N PRO A 229 18.06 27.07 15.70
CA PRO A 229 18.99 25.97 15.86
C PRO A 229 18.99 25.02 14.65
N ALA A 230 20.15 24.44 14.37
CA ALA A 230 20.35 23.56 13.24
C ALA A 230 21.18 22.33 13.62
N ILE A 231 20.80 21.18 13.05
CA ILE A 231 21.55 19.93 13.14
C ILE A 231 22.12 19.61 11.76
N SER A 232 23.42 19.29 11.69
CA SER A 232 24.07 18.75 10.50
C SER A 232 24.57 17.34 10.81
N ILE A 233 24.29 16.40 9.92
CA ILE A 233 24.71 15.00 10.07
C ILE A 233 25.40 14.58 8.78
N THR A 234 26.59 14.01 8.91
CA THR A 234 27.28 13.30 7.83
C THR A 234 27.39 11.84 8.22
N LEU A 235 26.79 10.94 7.43
CA LEU A 235 26.83 9.51 7.67
C LEU A 235 27.63 8.83 6.57
N ARG A 236 28.57 7.98 6.96
CA ARG A 236 29.45 7.19 6.11
C ARG A 236 29.24 5.70 6.35
N LYS A 237 29.23 4.91 5.26
CA LYS A 237 29.09 3.46 5.30
C LYS A 237 30.34 2.78 4.72
N PRO A 238 31.34 2.43 5.55
CA PRO A 238 32.64 1.93 5.08
C PRO A 238 32.56 0.63 4.26
N ALA A 239 31.55 -0.21 4.52
CA ALA A 239 31.39 -1.52 3.89
C ALA A 239 30.61 -1.49 2.56
N ALA A 240 30.14 -0.32 2.10
CA ALA A 240 29.27 -0.24 0.92
C ALA A 240 30.00 -0.38 -0.42
N LEU A 241 31.29 -0.05 -0.50
CA LEU A 241 32.09 -0.20 -1.73
C LEU A 241 33.48 -0.75 -1.42
N PRO A 242 34.06 -1.64 -2.27
CA PRO A 242 35.39 -2.21 -2.05
C PRO A 242 36.53 -1.18 -2.02
N TYR A 243 36.34 -0.01 -2.65
CA TYR A 243 37.38 1.03 -2.82
C TYR A 243 36.87 2.44 -2.50
N GLY A 244 35.87 2.58 -1.63
CA GLY A 244 35.36 3.88 -1.23
C GLY A 244 34.39 3.80 -0.06
N THR A 245 34.25 4.91 0.68
CA THR A 245 33.27 5.04 1.76
C THR A 245 32.22 6.06 1.32
N PRO A 246 31.11 5.61 0.69
CA PRO A 246 30.04 6.52 0.34
C PRO A 246 29.46 7.13 1.63
N GLY A 247 29.07 8.40 1.55
CA GLY A 247 28.43 9.10 2.64
C GLY A 247 27.46 10.17 2.16
N ILE A 248 26.50 10.47 3.02
CA ILE A 248 25.45 11.48 2.80
C ILE A 248 25.60 12.54 3.88
N SER A 249 25.37 13.79 3.53
CA SER A 249 25.34 14.91 4.48
C SER A 249 24.01 15.63 4.39
N ILE A 250 23.36 15.87 5.53
CA ILE A 250 22.14 16.69 5.63
C ILE A 250 22.35 17.82 6.63
N ARG A 251 21.59 18.89 6.44
CA ARG A 251 21.40 19.95 7.44
C ARG A 251 19.90 20.20 7.59
N ARG A 252 19.44 20.34 8.83
CA ARG A 252 18.03 20.49 9.19
C ARG A 252 17.85 21.52 10.28
N LYS A 253 16.75 22.27 10.20
CA LYS A 253 16.26 23.21 11.20
C LYS A 253 14.87 22.80 11.68
N ARG A 254 14.41 23.33 12.80
CA ARG A 254 13.07 23.00 13.34
C ARG A 254 11.95 23.41 12.35
N SER A 255 12.14 24.48 11.59
CA SER A 255 11.23 24.96 10.54
C SER A 255 11.13 24.01 9.34
N ASP A 256 12.15 23.20 9.06
CA ASP A 256 12.09 22.18 8.00
C ASP A 256 11.07 21.08 8.32
N TYR A 257 10.69 20.93 9.60
CA TYR A 257 9.69 19.98 10.09
C TYR A 257 8.36 20.63 10.47
N GLN A 258 8.21 21.95 10.30
CA GLN A 258 6.95 22.65 10.51
C GLN A 258 6.05 22.50 9.29
N THR A 259 5.30 21.41 9.23
CA THR A 259 4.03 21.38 8.50
C THR A 259 3.03 22.31 9.18
N GLN A 260 2.12 22.92 8.40
CA GLN A 260 1.02 23.77 8.89
C GLN A 260 0.39 23.24 10.19
N PRO A 261 -0.08 24.14 11.09
CA PRO A 261 -0.41 23.78 12.45
C PRO A 261 -1.45 22.66 12.51
N THR A 262 -1.03 21.55 13.10
CA THR A 262 -1.90 20.58 13.74
C THR A 262 -2.66 21.31 14.85
N PRO A 263 -4.01 21.32 14.87
CA PRO A 263 -4.73 21.92 15.98
C PRO A 263 -4.42 21.13 17.25
N SER A 264 -4.04 21.88 18.27
CA SER A 264 -3.79 21.42 19.63
C SER A 264 -4.98 20.64 20.17
N ALA A 265 -4.67 19.64 21.00
CA ALA A 265 -5.62 18.97 21.86
C ALA A 265 -6.32 20.00 22.76
N SER A 266 -7.48 20.46 22.31
CA SER A 266 -8.49 21.06 23.17
C SER A 266 -9.84 20.55 22.72
N SER A 267 -10.64 20.15 23.70
CA SER A 267 -12.02 19.71 23.57
C SER A 267 -12.81 20.57 22.58
N ALA A 268 -13.11 20.02 21.41
CA ALA A 268 -14.17 20.50 20.57
C ALA A 268 -14.73 19.30 19.80
N ALA A 269 -15.99 18.96 20.07
CA ALA A 269 -16.79 18.20 19.15
C ALA A 269 -16.85 18.97 17.83
N THR A 270 -16.01 18.60 16.86
CA THR A 270 -16.04 19.18 15.52
C THR A 270 -16.96 18.36 14.64
N SER A 271 -17.94 19.05 14.04
CA SER A 271 -18.81 18.54 13.00
C SER A 271 -18.00 17.77 11.94
N GLY A 272 -18.20 16.44 11.90
CA GLY A 272 -17.39 15.52 11.12
C GLY A 272 -17.53 15.75 9.62
N SER A 273 -16.48 16.28 8.99
CA SER A 273 -16.34 16.15 7.54
C SER A 273 -16.18 14.67 7.22
N GLN A 274 -16.99 14.14 6.33
CA GLN A 274 -16.91 12.76 5.86
C GLN A 274 -15.54 12.49 5.22
N LYS A 275 -14.81 11.48 5.70
CA LYS A 275 -13.46 11.10 5.24
C LYS A 275 -13.51 9.78 4.49
N LYS A 276 -12.70 9.68 3.42
CA LYS A 276 -12.47 8.42 2.71
C LYS A 276 -11.37 7.62 3.38
N VAL A 277 -11.61 6.33 3.59
CA VAL A 277 -10.71 5.44 4.30
C VAL A 277 -10.59 4.13 3.53
N TYR A 278 -9.37 3.63 3.43
CA TYR A 278 -9.07 2.40 2.70
C TYR A 278 -8.64 1.31 3.68
N ILE A 279 -9.24 0.13 3.56
CA ILE A 279 -9.02 -1.00 4.46
C ILE A 279 -8.65 -2.22 3.63
N ALA A 280 -7.58 -2.91 3.99
CA ALA A 280 -7.23 -4.21 3.44
C ALA A 280 -8.05 -5.32 4.13
N LEU A 281 -8.40 -6.33 3.36
CA LEU A 281 -9.14 -7.51 3.77
C LEU A 281 -8.25 -8.74 3.53
N GLY A 282 -8.16 -9.63 4.51
CA GLY A 282 -7.45 -10.90 4.37
C GLY A 282 -8.17 -12.05 5.07
N SER A 283 -8.18 -13.25 4.49
CA SER A 283 -8.66 -14.46 5.16
C SER A 283 -8.01 -15.72 4.59
N ASN A 284 -7.54 -16.63 5.45
CA ASN A 284 -6.96 -17.91 5.01
C ASN A 284 -7.56 -19.17 5.64
N ILE A 285 -8.44 -19.07 6.63
CA ILE A 285 -9.08 -20.24 7.25
C ILE A 285 -10.50 -20.45 6.73
N GLY A 286 -10.90 -21.69 6.47
CA GLY A 286 -12.30 -22.09 6.32
C GLY A 286 -13.01 -21.44 5.14
N ASP A 287 -14.21 -20.89 5.38
CA ASP A 287 -14.99 -20.16 4.36
C ASP A 287 -14.43 -18.73 4.16
N ARG A 288 -13.25 -18.67 3.53
CA ARG A 288 -12.45 -17.44 3.37
C ARG A 288 -13.25 -16.27 2.77
N VAL A 289 -14.06 -16.54 1.76
CA VAL A 289 -14.93 -15.54 1.12
C VAL A 289 -16.10 -15.17 2.02
N GLY A 290 -16.76 -16.16 2.65
CA GLY A 290 -17.84 -15.89 3.60
C GLY A 290 -17.39 -15.04 4.79
N HIS A 291 -16.16 -15.22 5.27
CA HIS A 291 -15.59 -14.40 6.33
C HIS A 291 -15.40 -12.94 5.92
N ILE A 292 -14.83 -12.70 4.73
CA ILE A 292 -14.69 -11.35 4.16
C ILE A 292 -16.05 -10.70 3.98
N ARG A 293 -17.04 -11.40 3.42
CA ARG A 293 -18.39 -10.87 3.23
C ARG A 293 -19.06 -10.47 4.54
N ARG A 294 -18.96 -11.32 5.58
CA ARG A 294 -19.48 -10.98 6.91
C ARG A 294 -18.79 -9.76 7.51
N ALA A 295 -17.46 -9.68 7.41
CA ALA A 295 -16.71 -8.53 7.91
C ALA A 295 -17.13 -7.22 7.23
N VAL A 296 -17.32 -7.25 5.91
CA VAL A 296 -17.74 -6.08 5.13
C VAL A 296 -19.20 -5.70 5.41
N ALA A 297 -20.09 -6.67 5.62
CA ALA A 297 -21.46 -6.41 6.05
C ALA A 297 -21.51 -5.76 7.44
N GLU A 298 -20.79 -6.31 8.43
CA GLU A 298 -20.71 -5.70 9.78
C GLU A 298 -20.08 -4.29 9.75
N LEU A 299 -19.17 -4.05 8.82
CA LEU A 299 -18.55 -2.73 8.62
C LEU A 299 -19.57 -1.72 8.07
N ASP A 300 -20.37 -2.09 7.06
CA ASP A 300 -21.39 -1.24 6.45
C ASP A 300 -22.61 -1.01 7.36
N GLU A 301 -22.88 -1.94 8.28
CA GLU A 301 -23.91 -1.80 9.33
C GLU A 301 -23.46 -0.91 10.51
N THR A 302 -22.16 -0.58 10.61
CA THR A 302 -21.64 0.22 11.72
C THR A 302 -22.01 1.69 11.54
N ASN A 303 -22.71 2.26 12.52
CA ASN A 303 -23.13 3.66 12.50
C ASN A 303 -21.93 4.62 12.35
N GLY A 304 -22.01 5.51 11.36
CA GLY A 304 -20.95 6.46 11.03
C GLY A 304 -19.96 5.94 9.99
N ILE A 305 -20.11 4.71 9.50
CA ILE A 305 -19.37 4.13 8.38
C ILE A 305 -20.35 3.83 7.24
N ARG A 306 -19.92 4.06 6.00
CA ARG A 306 -20.63 3.66 4.79
C ARG A 306 -19.65 3.06 3.80
N LEU A 307 -19.92 1.87 3.29
CA LEU A 307 -19.14 1.26 2.22
C LEU A 307 -19.36 2.03 0.91
N SER A 308 -18.27 2.43 0.27
CA SER A 308 -18.28 3.15 -1.01
C SER A 308 -17.94 2.21 -2.16
N ARG A 309 -16.78 1.54 -2.10
CA ARG A 309 -16.27 0.70 -3.20
C ARG A 309 -15.57 -0.54 -2.66
N THR A 310 -15.52 -1.59 -3.47
CA THR A 310 -14.74 -2.81 -3.22
C THR A 310 -13.77 -3.05 -4.37
N SER A 311 -12.62 -3.64 -4.09
CA SER A 311 -11.71 -4.15 -5.13
C SER A 311 -12.23 -5.46 -5.74
N LYS A 312 -11.45 -6.08 -6.64
CA LYS A 312 -11.55 -7.54 -6.86
C LYS A 312 -11.03 -8.29 -5.63
N LEU A 313 -11.36 -9.57 -5.54
CA LEU A 313 -10.69 -10.48 -4.62
C LEU A 313 -9.55 -11.19 -5.35
N TYR A 314 -8.50 -11.48 -4.61
CA TYR A 314 -7.29 -12.13 -5.10
C TYR A 314 -6.91 -13.30 -4.21
N GLU A 315 -6.40 -14.37 -4.78
CA GLU A 315 -5.74 -15.44 -4.05
C GLU A 315 -4.22 -15.27 -4.11
N SER A 316 -3.55 -15.38 -2.97
CA SER A 316 -2.08 -15.33 -2.85
C SER A 316 -1.54 -16.47 -1.98
N GLU A 317 -0.28 -16.83 -2.21
CA GLU A 317 0.47 -17.67 -1.27
C GLU A 317 0.68 -16.94 0.07
N PRO A 318 0.84 -17.66 1.19
CA PRO A 318 1.24 -17.07 2.47
C PRO A 318 2.60 -16.36 2.38
N MET A 319 2.70 -15.12 2.86
CA MET A 319 3.95 -14.33 2.78
C MET A 319 4.98 -14.65 3.88
N TYR A 320 4.53 -15.13 5.05
CA TYR A 320 5.40 -15.23 6.24
C TYR A 320 5.54 -16.65 6.81
N VAL A 321 4.57 -17.53 6.57
CA VAL A 321 4.56 -18.92 7.07
C VAL A 321 4.03 -19.81 5.95
N GLU A 322 4.92 -20.58 5.32
CA GLU A 322 4.63 -21.36 4.11
C GLU A 322 3.71 -22.57 4.35
N ASP A 323 3.61 -23.06 5.60
CA ASP A 323 2.73 -24.18 5.98
C ASP A 323 1.32 -23.69 6.37
N GLN A 324 0.65 -22.99 5.45
CA GLN A 324 -0.72 -22.48 5.62
C GLN A 324 -1.51 -22.48 4.30
N ASP A 325 -2.85 -22.53 4.41
CA ASP A 325 -3.73 -22.33 3.27
C ASP A 325 -3.54 -20.94 2.64
N ARG A 326 -3.78 -20.85 1.33
CA ARG A 326 -3.71 -19.59 0.57
C ARG A 326 -4.66 -18.53 1.12
N PHE A 327 -4.26 -17.27 1.01
CA PHE A 327 -5.06 -16.14 1.45
C PHE A 327 -5.99 -15.65 0.34
N ILE A 328 -7.23 -15.34 0.68
CA ILE A 328 -8.06 -14.43 -0.11
C ILE A 328 -7.84 -13.02 0.42
N ASN A 329 -7.46 -12.11 -0.46
CA ASN A 329 -7.17 -10.71 -0.16
C ASN A 329 -8.05 -9.78 -0.99
N GLY A 330 -8.35 -8.61 -0.43
CA GLY A 330 -9.08 -7.55 -1.08
C GLY A 330 -8.87 -6.22 -0.38
N ALA A 331 -9.55 -5.18 -0.86
CA ALA A 331 -9.62 -3.89 -0.23
C ALA A 331 -11.03 -3.32 -0.35
N VAL A 332 -11.36 -2.43 0.57
CA VAL A 332 -12.58 -1.62 0.53
C VAL A 332 -12.25 -0.15 0.75
N GLU A 333 -13.04 0.71 0.10
CA GLU A 333 -13.14 2.13 0.44
C GLU A 333 -14.42 2.33 1.24
N ILE A 334 -14.29 2.97 2.39
CA ILE A 334 -15.41 3.44 3.19
C ILE A 334 -15.39 4.95 3.29
N GLU A 335 -16.55 5.52 3.53
CA GLU A 335 -16.71 6.89 3.96
C GLU A 335 -17.12 6.89 5.44
N THR A 336 -16.45 7.70 6.26
CA THR A 336 -16.70 7.69 7.72
C THR A 336 -16.60 9.09 8.33
N THR A 337 -17.34 9.31 9.41
CA THR A 337 -17.18 10.47 10.30
C THR A 337 -16.46 10.13 11.60
N LEU A 338 -16.12 8.85 11.82
CA LEU A 338 -15.44 8.37 13.01
C LEU A 338 -13.94 8.68 12.94
N PRO A 339 -13.29 9.08 14.05
CA PRO A 339 -11.84 9.22 14.12
C PRO A 339 -11.10 7.92 13.76
N ALA A 340 -9.88 8.02 13.22
CA ALA A 340 -9.09 6.86 12.79
C ALA A 340 -8.90 5.78 13.86
N LEU A 341 -8.74 6.19 15.13
CA LEU A 341 -8.63 5.25 16.25
C LEU A 341 -9.94 4.47 16.50
N GLU A 342 -11.10 5.12 16.36
CA GLU A 342 -12.41 4.46 16.47
C GLU A 342 -12.69 3.54 15.28
N VAL A 343 -12.21 3.90 14.09
CA VAL A 343 -12.22 2.99 12.93
C VAL A 343 -11.40 1.74 13.25
N LEU A 344 -10.16 1.89 13.73
CA LEU A 344 -9.32 0.74 14.09
C LEU A 344 -9.97 -0.14 15.17
N ARG A 345 -10.56 0.45 16.22
CA ARG A 345 -11.32 -0.28 17.24
C ARG A 345 -12.49 -1.05 16.64
N THR A 346 -13.20 -0.45 15.69
CA THR A 346 -14.27 -1.11 14.94
C THR A 346 -13.75 -2.32 14.16
N LEU A 347 -12.62 -2.19 13.45
CA LEU A 347 -12.01 -3.30 12.73
C LEU A 347 -11.64 -4.45 13.68
N LYS A 348 -11.01 -4.15 14.83
CA LYS A 348 -10.67 -5.16 15.84
C LYS A 348 -11.89 -5.83 16.47
N ARG A 349 -13.00 -5.10 16.63
CA ARG A 349 -14.28 -5.68 17.06
C ARG A 349 -14.84 -6.65 16.02
N ILE A 350 -14.82 -6.28 14.74
CA ILE A 350 -15.30 -7.13 13.64
C ILE A 350 -14.42 -8.37 13.50
N GLU A 351 -13.09 -8.24 13.57
CA GLU A 351 -12.17 -9.39 13.59
C GLU A 351 -12.51 -10.37 14.71
N ARG A 352 -12.86 -9.89 15.91
CA ARG A 352 -13.30 -10.74 17.03
C ARG A 352 -14.68 -11.37 16.81
N SER A 353 -15.61 -10.62 16.21
CA SER A 353 -16.97 -11.08 15.90
C SER A 353 -16.93 -12.24 14.90
N VAL A 354 -16.18 -12.04 13.80
CA VAL A 354 -16.02 -13.02 12.73
C VAL A 354 -15.08 -14.16 13.16
N GLY A 355 -13.98 -13.84 13.85
CA GLY A 355 -12.84 -14.72 14.11
C GLY A 355 -12.75 -15.27 15.54
N ARG A 356 -13.73 -16.06 15.96
CA ARG A 356 -13.77 -16.69 17.29
C ARG A 356 -12.78 -17.87 17.46
N THR A 357 -11.48 -17.64 17.26
CA THR A 357 -10.34 -18.43 17.81
C THR A 357 -9.05 -17.60 17.66
N LYS A 358 -8.46 -17.11 18.77
CA LYS A 358 -7.15 -16.43 18.73
C LYS A 358 -6.04 -17.46 18.43
N THR A 359 -5.28 -17.24 17.35
CA THR A 359 -4.00 -17.89 17.04
C THR A 359 -2.83 -16.97 17.41
N PHE A 360 -1.58 -17.43 17.24
CA PHE A 360 -0.36 -16.64 17.50
C PHE A 360 -0.11 -15.55 16.42
N ARG A 361 0.83 -14.63 16.66
CA ARG A 361 1.18 -13.51 15.75
C ARG A 361 1.63 -14.03 14.37
N ASN A 362 1.04 -13.52 13.28
CA ASN A 362 1.19 -14.04 11.90
C ASN A 362 0.69 -15.48 11.66
N GLY A 363 -0.10 -16.03 12.58
CA GLY A 363 -0.78 -17.32 12.40
C GLY A 363 -2.03 -17.21 11.52
N PRO A 364 -2.67 -18.35 11.20
CA PRO A 364 -3.90 -18.37 10.41
C PRO A 364 -4.98 -17.50 11.06
N ARG A 365 -5.65 -16.65 10.27
CA ARG A 365 -6.74 -15.77 10.73
C ARG A 365 -8.02 -16.07 9.96
N VAL A 366 -9.13 -16.08 10.70
CA VAL A 366 -10.48 -16.19 10.12
C VAL A 366 -10.79 -14.96 9.27
N VAL A 367 -10.38 -13.77 9.71
CA VAL A 367 -10.34 -12.54 8.92
C VAL A 367 -9.31 -11.58 9.52
N ASP A 368 -8.67 -10.77 8.68
CA ASP A 368 -7.74 -9.72 9.05
C ASP A 368 -8.14 -8.42 8.35
N LEU A 369 -8.23 -7.32 9.11
CA LEU A 369 -8.68 -6.02 8.64
C LEU A 369 -7.66 -4.94 9.00
N ASP A 370 -6.90 -4.48 8.00
CA ASP A 370 -5.84 -3.48 8.20
C ASP A 370 -6.29 -2.10 7.68
N LEU A 371 -6.22 -1.09 8.54
CA LEU A 371 -6.44 0.31 8.16
C LEU A 371 -5.23 0.81 7.35
N LEU A 372 -5.42 1.07 6.06
CA LEU A 372 -4.33 1.43 5.13
C LEU A 372 -4.11 2.93 5.03
N VAL A 373 -5.16 3.69 4.77
CA VAL A 373 -5.10 5.13 4.46
C VAL A 373 -6.36 5.79 5.05
N TYR A 374 -6.21 6.96 5.67
CA TYR A 374 -7.28 7.73 6.30
C TYR A 374 -7.24 9.16 5.77
N GLY A 375 -8.07 9.46 4.78
CA GLY A 375 -8.02 10.72 4.04
C GLY A 375 -6.61 10.99 3.51
N ASP A 376 -6.15 12.21 3.75
CA ASP A 376 -4.80 12.73 3.47
C ASP A 376 -3.92 12.80 4.74
N GLU A 377 -4.36 12.18 5.84
CA GLU A 377 -3.75 12.33 7.15
C GLU A 377 -2.59 11.33 7.35
N SER A 378 -1.53 11.81 8.00
CA SER A 378 -0.46 10.98 8.55
C SER A 378 -0.61 10.92 10.07
N ILE A 379 -1.00 9.75 10.60
CA ILE A 379 -1.35 9.55 12.00
C ILE A 379 -0.38 8.55 12.60
N HIS A 380 0.22 8.86 13.74
CA HIS A 380 1.06 7.94 14.52
C HIS A 380 0.65 8.02 15.98
N ILE A 381 0.14 6.92 16.54
CA ILE A 381 -0.28 6.78 17.93
C ILE A 381 0.39 5.54 18.50
N GLY A 382 1.16 5.70 19.57
CA GLY A 382 1.92 4.61 20.18
C GLY A 382 3.18 4.24 19.37
N GLU A 383 4.03 3.40 19.96
CA GLU A 383 5.15 2.79 19.25
C GLU A 383 4.65 1.64 18.37
N VAL A 384 5.22 1.50 17.16
CA VAL A 384 4.88 0.37 16.28
C VAL A 384 5.12 -0.94 17.02
N ASP A 385 4.12 -1.80 17.03
CA ASP A 385 4.07 -3.07 17.75
C ASP A 385 4.00 -2.97 19.29
N ALA A 386 3.54 -1.84 19.82
CA ALA A 386 3.21 -1.72 21.25
C ALA A 386 2.16 -2.76 21.71
N PRO A 387 2.16 -3.16 23.00
CA PRO A 387 1.21 -4.11 23.54
C PRO A 387 -0.24 -3.68 23.34
N GLU A 388 -1.11 -4.62 22.93
CA GLU A 388 -2.54 -4.36 22.72
C GLU A 388 -3.24 -4.00 24.05
N ASP A 389 -4.11 -2.99 24.00
CA ASP A 389 -5.07 -2.69 25.07
C ASP A 389 -6.22 -3.73 25.12
N ALA A 390 -7.20 -3.50 26.01
CA ALA A 390 -8.35 -4.39 26.16
C ALA A 390 -9.20 -4.51 24.88
N ASP A 391 -9.13 -3.52 23.99
CA ASP A 391 -9.84 -3.47 22.71
C ASP A 391 -9.02 -4.06 21.56
N GLY A 392 -7.81 -4.55 21.83
CA GLY A 392 -6.92 -5.13 20.82
C GLY A 392 -6.12 -4.10 20.04
N VAL A 393 -5.99 -2.87 20.54
CA VAL A 393 -5.27 -1.77 19.89
C VAL A 393 -4.01 -1.45 20.68
N GLY A 394 -2.84 -1.69 20.09
CA GLY A 394 -1.56 -1.29 20.70
C GLY A 394 -1.02 0.02 20.13
N TRP A 395 -1.18 0.21 18.82
CA TRP A 395 -0.67 1.36 18.09
C TRP A 395 -1.49 1.59 16.82
N LEU A 396 -1.33 2.75 16.21
CA LEU A 396 -1.91 3.11 14.92
C LEU A 396 -0.87 3.91 14.13
N ALA A 397 -0.51 3.43 12.93
CA ALA A 397 0.14 4.27 11.94
C ALA A 397 -0.65 4.25 10.63
N VAL A 398 -0.94 5.45 10.13
CA VAL A 398 -1.59 5.68 8.84
C VAL A 398 -0.75 6.71 8.09
N PRO A 399 -0.37 6.48 6.82
CA PRO A 399 -0.59 5.25 6.05
C PRO A 399 0.06 4.02 6.68
N HIS A 400 -0.50 2.83 6.42
CA HIS A 400 0.04 1.59 6.99
C HIS A 400 1.51 1.39 6.55
N PRO A 401 2.45 1.14 7.49
CA PRO A 401 3.88 1.24 7.22
C PRO A 401 4.39 0.22 6.19
N ARG A 402 3.70 -0.92 6.05
CA ARG A 402 4.06 -1.99 5.10
C ARG A 402 3.27 -1.97 3.78
N ILE A 403 2.52 -0.92 3.50
CA ILE A 403 1.69 -0.84 2.28
C ILE A 403 2.53 -1.02 1.00
N ALA A 404 3.73 -0.42 0.95
CA ALA A 404 4.62 -0.48 -0.21
C ALA A 404 5.31 -1.84 -0.43
N GLU A 405 5.28 -2.73 0.57
CA GLU A 405 5.98 -4.03 0.54
C GLU A 405 5.07 -5.17 0.05
N ARG A 406 3.76 -4.94 -0.12
CA ARG A 406 2.74 -6.01 -0.25
C ARG A 406 1.92 -5.90 -1.54
N GLU A 407 2.16 -6.80 -2.49
CA GLU A 407 1.38 -6.84 -3.75
C GLU A 407 -0.11 -7.08 -3.45
N PHE A 408 -0.41 -7.98 -2.50
CA PHE A 408 -1.79 -8.28 -2.06
C PHE A 408 -2.50 -7.14 -1.34
N VAL A 409 -1.83 -6.02 -1.08
CA VAL A 409 -2.45 -4.77 -0.61
C VAL A 409 -2.54 -3.76 -1.75
N LEU A 410 -1.43 -3.54 -2.47
CA LEU A 410 -1.36 -2.53 -3.53
C LEU A 410 -2.25 -2.86 -4.72
N ARG A 411 -2.36 -4.13 -5.11
CA ARG A 411 -3.14 -4.54 -6.29
C ARG A 411 -4.67 -4.37 -6.05
N PRO A 412 -5.24 -4.83 -4.92
CA PRO A 412 -6.60 -4.47 -4.54
C PRO A 412 -6.83 -2.95 -4.37
N LEU A 413 -5.84 -2.21 -3.86
CA LEU A 413 -5.97 -0.78 -3.70
C LEU A 413 -5.97 -0.04 -5.06
N ALA A 414 -5.16 -0.49 -6.02
CA ALA A 414 -5.16 0.01 -7.39
C ALA A 414 -6.49 -0.27 -8.11
N ASP A 415 -7.11 -1.43 -7.82
CA ASP A 415 -8.47 -1.78 -8.25
C ASP A 415 -9.55 -0.88 -7.65
N ILE A 416 -9.26 -0.03 -6.68
CA ILE A 416 -10.18 0.97 -6.17
C ILE A 416 -9.78 2.33 -6.75
N ASP A 417 -8.54 2.75 -6.48
CA ASP A 417 -7.97 4.02 -6.92
C ASP A 417 -6.46 3.91 -7.11
N SER A 418 -6.04 3.69 -8.37
CA SER A 418 -4.64 3.66 -8.75
C SER A 418 -3.94 5.02 -8.62
N SER A 419 -4.70 6.12 -8.63
CA SER A 419 -4.18 7.50 -8.55
C SER A 419 -4.03 8.01 -7.13
N LEU A 420 -4.53 7.26 -6.14
CA LEU A 420 -4.46 7.59 -4.72
C LEU A 420 -3.00 7.84 -4.31
N LYS A 421 -2.75 9.00 -3.70
CA LYS A 421 -1.45 9.34 -3.13
C LYS A 421 -1.39 8.82 -1.70
N VAL A 422 -0.49 7.88 -1.46
CA VAL A 422 -0.38 7.23 -0.15
C VAL A 422 0.55 8.02 0.77
N PHE A 423 1.71 8.44 0.25
CA PHE A 423 2.74 9.11 1.05
C PHE A 423 2.90 10.59 0.67
N SER A 424 3.46 11.38 1.59
CA SER A 424 3.73 12.81 1.41
C SER A 424 4.69 13.14 0.27
N ASN A 425 5.48 12.17 -0.20
CA ASN A 425 6.34 12.29 -1.38
C ASN A 425 5.56 12.34 -2.72
N GLY A 426 4.23 12.25 -2.67
CA GLY A 426 3.35 12.40 -3.83
C GLY A 426 3.23 11.16 -4.71
N ARG A 427 3.85 10.03 -4.33
CA ARG A 427 3.77 8.77 -5.06
C ARG A 427 2.36 8.16 -4.99
N THR A 428 1.89 7.69 -6.13
CA THR A 428 0.58 7.05 -6.26
C THR A 428 0.64 5.56 -5.94
N VAL A 429 -0.51 4.93 -5.66
CA VAL A 429 -0.63 3.47 -5.53
C VAL A 429 -0.10 2.77 -6.78
N LYS A 430 -0.36 3.32 -7.98
CA LYS A 430 0.21 2.80 -9.22
C LYS A 430 1.74 2.82 -9.22
N ASP A 431 2.34 3.94 -8.84
CA ASP A 431 3.81 4.05 -8.80
C ASP A 431 4.43 3.05 -7.81
N LEU A 432 3.76 2.80 -6.68
CA LEU A 432 4.19 1.82 -5.69
C LEU A 432 4.06 0.38 -6.23
N LEU A 433 2.94 0.07 -6.90
CA LEU A 433 2.70 -1.25 -7.48
C LEU A 433 3.67 -1.55 -8.63
N ASP A 434 3.91 -0.59 -9.52
CA ASP A 434 4.83 -0.73 -10.65
C ASP A 434 6.29 -0.94 -10.18
N ASP A 435 6.71 -0.27 -9.10
CA ASP A 435 8.01 -0.51 -8.47
C ASP A 435 8.11 -1.92 -7.90
N LEU A 436 7.07 -2.38 -7.18
CA LEU A 436 7.08 -3.70 -6.58
C LEU A 436 7.17 -4.79 -7.65
N LEU A 437 6.32 -4.71 -8.68
CA LEU A 437 6.26 -5.69 -9.78
C LEU A 437 7.53 -5.72 -10.64
N ARG A 438 8.40 -4.69 -10.60
CA ARG A 438 9.73 -4.75 -11.22
C ARG A 438 10.71 -5.67 -10.47
N THR A 439 10.43 -5.96 -9.21
CA THR A 439 11.36 -6.65 -8.30
C THR A 439 10.82 -7.99 -7.79
N THR A 440 9.54 -8.29 -8.03
CA THR A 440 8.87 -9.50 -7.56
C THR A 440 8.12 -10.18 -8.69
N GLU A 441 8.21 -11.51 -8.77
CA GLU A 441 7.36 -12.29 -9.65
C GLU A 441 5.89 -12.18 -9.22
N PRO A 442 4.94 -11.92 -10.14
CA PRO A 442 3.53 -11.82 -9.80
C PRO A 442 3.02 -13.13 -9.21
N SER A 443 2.50 -13.09 -7.98
CA SER A 443 1.99 -14.29 -7.29
C SER A 443 0.47 -14.28 -7.08
N LEU A 444 -0.17 -13.15 -7.39
CA LEU A 444 -1.61 -12.96 -7.18
C LEU A 444 -2.44 -13.35 -8.40
N ALA A 445 -3.48 -14.13 -8.15
CA ALA A 445 -4.50 -14.44 -9.15
C ALA A 445 -5.85 -13.85 -8.72
N PRO A 446 -6.58 -13.11 -9.58
CA PRO A 446 -7.96 -12.73 -9.30
C PRO A 446 -8.83 -13.96 -9.04
N VAL A 447 -9.89 -13.80 -8.24
CA VAL A 447 -10.85 -14.87 -7.98
C VAL A 447 -12.29 -14.45 -8.26
N ILE A 448 -13.09 -15.39 -8.74
CA ILE A 448 -14.55 -15.29 -8.69
C ILE A 448 -15.02 -15.90 -7.35
N PRO A 449 -15.67 -15.11 -6.48
CA PRO A 449 -15.89 -15.46 -5.08
C PRO A 449 -17.13 -16.34 -4.87
N PHE A 450 -17.12 -17.53 -5.46
CA PHE A 450 -18.10 -18.56 -5.10
C PHE A 450 -17.97 -18.93 -3.61
N VAL A 451 -19.10 -19.15 -2.96
CA VAL A 451 -19.21 -19.58 -1.56
C VAL A 451 -19.63 -21.03 -1.45
N SER A 452 -19.36 -21.59 -0.26
CA SER A 452 -19.72 -22.96 0.11
C SER A 452 -21.14 -23.34 -0.33
N PRO A 453 -21.34 -24.54 -0.92
CA PRO A 453 -20.36 -25.64 -1.04
C PRO A 453 -19.36 -25.48 -2.19
N ALA A 454 -19.53 -24.48 -3.06
CA ALA A 454 -18.54 -24.16 -4.08
C ALA A 454 -17.29 -23.49 -3.46
N ARG A 455 -16.20 -23.50 -4.22
CA ARG A 455 -14.93 -22.88 -3.81
C ARG A 455 -14.65 -21.64 -4.67
N PRO A 456 -13.95 -20.63 -4.13
CA PRO A 456 -13.49 -19.49 -4.91
C PRO A 456 -12.74 -19.98 -6.15
N MET A 457 -13.13 -19.47 -7.32
CA MET A 457 -12.55 -19.91 -8.59
C MET A 457 -11.42 -18.98 -8.98
N ARG A 458 -10.19 -19.51 -8.99
CA ARG A 458 -8.98 -18.77 -9.34
C ARG A 458 -8.88 -18.56 -10.84
N LEU A 459 -8.62 -17.32 -11.27
CA LEU A 459 -8.42 -16.94 -12.66
C LEU A 459 -6.92 -16.93 -12.97
N ASP A 460 -6.41 -18.07 -13.40
CA ASP A 460 -4.97 -18.38 -13.53
C ASP A 460 -4.42 -18.26 -14.95
N GLY A 461 -5.04 -17.40 -15.77
CA GLY A 461 -4.58 -17.10 -17.13
C GLY A 461 -5.12 -18.03 -18.21
N THR A 462 -5.75 -19.16 -17.85
CA THR A 462 -6.54 -19.97 -18.79
C THR A 462 -8.04 -19.67 -18.59
N PRO A 463 -8.82 -19.43 -19.67
CA PRO A 463 -10.27 -19.27 -19.55
C PRO A 463 -10.94 -20.49 -18.90
N LYS A 464 -11.89 -20.24 -18.00
CA LYS A 464 -12.70 -21.28 -17.35
C LYS A 464 -13.87 -21.70 -18.23
N ILE A 465 -14.24 -22.97 -18.17
CA ILE A 465 -15.35 -23.54 -18.93
C ILE A 465 -16.64 -23.42 -18.13
N MET A 466 -17.59 -22.63 -18.64
CA MET A 466 -18.97 -22.65 -18.19
C MET A 466 -19.80 -23.51 -19.16
N GLN A 467 -20.23 -24.69 -18.72
CA GLN A 467 -21.01 -25.60 -19.56
C GLN A 467 -22.51 -25.34 -19.42
N ILE A 468 -23.17 -25.14 -20.56
CA ILE A 468 -24.60 -24.95 -20.66
C ILE A 468 -25.31 -26.28 -20.38
N PHE A 469 -26.28 -26.24 -19.46
CA PHE A 469 -27.19 -27.33 -19.18
C PHE A 469 -28.64 -26.85 -19.28
N ASN A 470 -29.27 -27.11 -20.44
CA ASN A 470 -30.65 -26.72 -20.69
C ASN A 470 -31.61 -27.76 -20.10
N ALA A 471 -32.37 -27.38 -19.07
CA ALA A 471 -33.48 -28.14 -18.51
C ALA A 471 -34.80 -27.77 -19.23
N THR A 472 -34.77 -27.78 -20.56
CA THR A 472 -35.90 -27.39 -21.43
C THR A 472 -36.33 -28.56 -22.32
N PRO A 473 -37.60 -28.59 -22.77
CA PRO A 473 -38.08 -29.61 -23.70
C PRO A 473 -37.48 -29.47 -25.12
N ASP A 474 -36.84 -28.34 -25.42
CA ASP A 474 -36.42 -27.99 -26.78
C ASP A 474 -35.18 -28.77 -27.22
N SER A 475 -35.42 -29.84 -28.00
CA SER A 475 -34.42 -30.77 -28.57
C SER A 475 -33.34 -30.13 -29.46
N PHE A 476 -33.57 -28.90 -29.93
CA PHE A 476 -32.63 -28.16 -30.77
C PHE A 476 -31.40 -27.63 -29.98
N SER A 477 -31.33 -27.75 -28.65
CA SER A 477 -30.35 -27.05 -27.77
C SER A 477 -29.34 -27.88 -26.99
N ASP A 478 -29.20 -29.16 -27.27
CA ASP A 478 -28.86 -30.16 -26.24
C ASP A 478 -29.94 -30.30 -25.15
N GLY A 479 -31.07 -29.59 -25.28
CA GLY A 479 -32.26 -29.91 -24.51
C GLY A 479 -32.67 -31.34 -24.86
N ASN A 480 -32.98 -32.12 -23.85
CA ASN A 480 -33.54 -33.45 -23.99
C ASN A 480 -34.84 -33.40 -23.21
N GLU A 481 -35.98 -33.75 -23.82
CA GLU A 481 -37.26 -33.80 -23.07
C GLU A 481 -37.13 -34.65 -21.80
N ALA A 482 -36.25 -35.66 -21.82
CA ALA A 482 -35.93 -36.46 -20.66
C ALA A 482 -35.30 -35.66 -19.50
N HIS A 483 -34.60 -34.54 -19.77
CA HIS A 483 -34.03 -33.66 -18.74
C HIS A 483 -35.07 -32.81 -18.00
N LEU A 484 -36.35 -32.85 -18.38
CA LEU A 484 -37.43 -32.33 -17.54
C LEU A 484 -37.60 -33.14 -16.25
N ASP A 485 -37.19 -34.41 -16.25
CA ASP A 485 -37.05 -35.18 -15.03
C ASP A 485 -35.71 -34.82 -14.37
N PRO A 486 -35.70 -34.18 -13.18
CA PRO A 486 -34.48 -33.75 -12.52
C PRO A 486 -33.56 -34.91 -12.16
N GLN A 487 -34.07 -36.15 -12.02
CA GLN A 487 -33.25 -37.35 -11.80
C GLN A 487 -32.52 -37.80 -13.07
N ILE A 488 -33.17 -37.69 -14.24
CA ILE A 488 -32.51 -37.96 -15.52
C ILE A 488 -31.44 -36.88 -15.77
N ALA A 489 -31.79 -35.61 -15.52
CA ALA A 489 -30.85 -34.50 -15.64
C ALA A 489 -29.61 -34.69 -14.74
N LEU A 490 -29.81 -35.08 -13.47
CA LEU A 490 -28.70 -35.39 -12.56
C LEU A 490 -27.80 -36.51 -13.12
N ARG A 491 -28.38 -37.60 -13.64
CA ARG A 491 -27.59 -38.69 -14.26
C ARG A 491 -26.78 -38.23 -15.47
N SER A 492 -27.32 -37.29 -16.25
CA SER A 492 -26.58 -36.68 -17.36
C SER A 492 -25.40 -35.84 -16.85
N ILE A 493 -25.58 -35.12 -15.74
CA ILE A 493 -24.50 -34.36 -15.09
C ILE A 493 -23.46 -35.33 -14.51
N GLU A 494 -23.87 -36.40 -13.82
CA GLU A 494 -22.96 -37.41 -13.27
C GLU A 494 -22.04 -37.99 -14.35
N ARG A 495 -22.58 -38.29 -15.54
CA ARG A 495 -21.79 -38.73 -16.70
C ARG A 495 -20.74 -37.71 -17.17
N MET A 496 -20.96 -36.41 -16.97
CA MET A 496 -19.94 -35.40 -17.30
C MET A 496 -18.69 -35.59 -16.43
N PHE A 497 -18.85 -36.07 -15.19
CA PHE A 497 -17.78 -36.29 -14.23
C PHE A 497 -17.06 -37.65 -14.36
N ASP A 498 -17.47 -38.48 -15.32
CA ASP A 498 -16.76 -39.70 -15.74
C ASP A 498 -15.51 -39.38 -16.59
N SER A 499 -15.44 -38.16 -17.13
CA SER A 499 -14.31 -37.62 -17.89
C SER A 499 -13.29 -36.94 -16.95
N PRO A 500 -11.98 -36.99 -17.25
CA PRO A 500 -10.99 -36.15 -16.55
C PRO A 500 -11.16 -34.66 -16.88
N HIS A 501 -11.81 -34.36 -18.01
CA HIS A 501 -12.14 -33.01 -18.46
C HIS A 501 -13.58 -32.69 -18.06
N VAL A 502 -13.75 -31.98 -16.95
CA VAL A 502 -15.03 -31.54 -16.38
C VAL A 502 -15.18 -30.02 -16.48
N PRO A 503 -16.40 -29.47 -16.57
CA PRO A 503 -16.60 -28.03 -16.57
C PRO A 503 -16.24 -27.39 -15.22
N ASP A 504 -15.78 -26.15 -15.26
CA ASP A 504 -15.50 -25.36 -14.05
C ASP A 504 -16.79 -24.78 -13.44
N ILE A 505 -17.79 -24.46 -14.28
CA ILE A 505 -19.10 -23.94 -13.88
C ILE A 505 -20.18 -24.68 -14.67
N LEU A 506 -21.27 -25.05 -14.00
CA LEU A 506 -22.48 -25.55 -14.64
C LEU A 506 -23.51 -24.42 -14.73
N ASP A 507 -24.01 -24.12 -15.93
CA ASP A 507 -24.99 -23.06 -16.15
C ASP A 507 -26.36 -23.64 -16.51
N ILE A 508 -27.29 -23.59 -15.56
CA ILE A 508 -28.59 -24.26 -15.65
C ILE A 508 -29.64 -23.26 -16.15
N GLY A 509 -30.22 -23.56 -17.32
CA GLY A 509 -31.29 -22.77 -17.92
C GLY A 509 -32.62 -23.51 -17.94
N GLY A 510 -33.67 -22.91 -17.36
CA GLY A 510 -35.05 -23.43 -17.40
C GLY A 510 -35.89 -22.87 -18.55
N MET A 511 -35.37 -21.86 -19.26
CA MET A 511 -36.03 -21.18 -20.36
C MET A 511 -35.09 -21.09 -21.57
N SER A 512 -35.65 -21.31 -22.77
CA SER A 512 -34.93 -21.00 -24.01
C SER A 512 -34.87 -19.49 -24.25
N THR A 513 -33.67 -18.96 -24.39
CA THR A 513 -33.39 -17.55 -24.79
C THR A 513 -33.17 -17.41 -26.31
N ARG A 514 -33.51 -18.45 -27.07
CA ARG A 514 -33.24 -18.53 -28.51
C ARG A 514 -34.18 -17.64 -29.31
N PRO A 515 -33.72 -17.11 -30.46
CA PRO A 515 -34.59 -16.32 -31.31
C PRO A 515 -35.84 -17.09 -31.76
N GLY A 516 -37.02 -16.57 -31.40
CA GLY A 516 -38.34 -17.12 -31.72
C GLY A 516 -38.91 -18.19 -30.79
N SER A 517 -38.31 -18.52 -29.64
CA SER A 517 -38.92 -19.48 -28.69
C SER A 517 -40.05 -18.86 -27.84
N SER A 518 -41.11 -19.63 -27.58
CA SER A 518 -42.19 -19.22 -26.66
C SER A 518 -41.70 -19.22 -25.21
N PRO A 519 -41.92 -18.15 -24.43
CA PRO A 519 -41.51 -18.11 -23.03
C PRO A 519 -42.37 -19.07 -22.20
N CYS A 520 -41.74 -19.83 -21.30
CA CYS A 520 -42.45 -20.55 -20.26
C CYS A 520 -42.92 -19.58 -19.16
N THR A 521 -43.90 -20.00 -18.38
CA THR A 521 -44.32 -19.31 -17.16
C THR A 521 -43.20 -19.30 -16.13
N GLU A 522 -43.29 -18.39 -15.15
CA GLU A 522 -42.31 -18.30 -14.06
C GLU A 522 -42.25 -19.58 -13.23
N GLN A 523 -43.43 -20.15 -12.94
CA GLN A 523 -43.53 -21.37 -12.14
C GLN A 523 -42.93 -22.57 -12.88
N GLU A 524 -43.14 -22.70 -14.20
CA GLU A 524 -42.50 -23.77 -14.99
C GLU A 524 -40.98 -23.67 -14.99
N GLU A 525 -40.42 -22.46 -15.06
CA GLU A 525 -38.97 -22.26 -14.99
C GLU A 525 -38.42 -22.65 -13.61
N ILE A 526 -39.13 -22.26 -12.54
CA ILE A 526 -38.81 -22.67 -11.16
C ILE A 526 -38.83 -24.20 -11.03
N ASP A 527 -39.87 -24.86 -11.54
CA ASP A 527 -40.06 -26.31 -11.44
C ASP A 527 -39.00 -27.09 -12.23
N ARG A 528 -38.39 -26.48 -13.26
CA ARG A 528 -37.27 -27.06 -14.02
C ARG A 528 -35.93 -26.88 -13.31
N VAL A 529 -35.67 -25.68 -12.78
CA VAL A 529 -34.34 -25.32 -12.25
C VAL A 529 -34.17 -25.77 -10.80
N VAL A 530 -35.09 -25.40 -9.92
CA VAL A 530 -34.92 -25.52 -8.47
C VAL A 530 -34.74 -26.97 -8.01
N PRO A 531 -35.54 -27.95 -8.47
CA PRO A 531 -35.35 -29.34 -8.07
C PRO A 531 -33.98 -29.90 -8.48
N LEU A 532 -33.51 -29.55 -9.69
CA LEU A 532 -32.22 -30.01 -10.19
C LEU A 532 -31.06 -29.44 -9.36
N VAL A 533 -31.10 -28.14 -9.03
CA VAL A 533 -30.09 -27.51 -8.17
C VAL A 533 -30.01 -28.22 -6.82
N LYS A 534 -31.16 -28.51 -6.19
CA LYS A 534 -31.19 -29.25 -4.91
C LYS A 534 -30.56 -30.63 -5.04
N LEU A 535 -30.89 -31.37 -6.09
CA LEU A 535 -30.35 -32.70 -6.33
C LEU A 535 -28.83 -32.69 -6.49
N ILE A 536 -28.28 -31.75 -7.27
CA ILE A 536 -26.83 -31.57 -7.44
C ILE A 536 -26.17 -31.34 -6.08
N ARG A 537 -26.74 -30.45 -5.24
CA ARG A 537 -26.21 -30.13 -3.91
C ARG A 537 -26.31 -31.28 -2.91
N THR A 538 -27.23 -32.23 -3.13
CA THR A 538 -27.36 -33.47 -2.34
C THR A 538 -26.63 -34.67 -2.95
N SER A 539 -25.89 -34.49 -4.05
CA SER A 539 -25.12 -35.57 -4.67
C SER A 539 -24.11 -36.15 -3.69
N SER A 540 -23.91 -37.47 -3.76
CA SER A 540 -22.88 -38.16 -2.98
C SER A 540 -21.47 -37.94 -3.51
N ASP A 541 -21.32 -37.43 -4.74
CA ASP A 541 -20.01 -37.07 -5.30
C ASP A 541 -19.63 -35.64 -4.87
N PRO A 542 -18.58 -35.45 -4.05
CA PRO A 542 -18.15 -34.12 -3.60
C PRO A 542 -17.78 -33.18 -4.76
N ARG A 543 -17.34 -33.72 -5.90
CA ARG A 543 -17.00 -32.93 -7.11
C ARG A 543 -18.24 -32.29 -7.71
N ILE A 544 -19.35 -33.04 -7.73
CA ILE A 544 -20.66 -32.58 -8.22
C ILE A 544 -21.30 -31.65 -7.19
N GLN A 545 -21.29 -32.04 -5.91
CA GLN A 545 -21.82 -31.22 -4.82
C GLN A 545 -21.16 -29.83 -4.75
N GLY A 546 -19.85 -29.77 -4.98
CA GLY A 546 -19.04 -28.55 -4.90
C GLY A 546 -18.90 -27.76 -6.21
N ILE A 547 -19.52 -28.18 -7.32
CA ILE A 547 -19.41 -27.42 -8.57
C ILE A 547 -20.14 -26.07 -8.44
N PRO A 548 -19.54 -24.94 -8.88
CA PRO A 548 -20.27 -23.71 -9.09
C PRO A 548 -21.47 -23.91 -10.01
N ILE A 549 -22.66 -23.47 -9.55
CA ILE A 549 -23.89 -23.53 -10.34
C ILE A 549 -24.30 -22.10 -10.67
N SER A 550 -24.25 -21.73 -11.94
CA SER A 550 -24.90 -20.54 -12.48
C SER A 550 -26.33 -20.88 -12.88
N VAL A 551 -27.24 -19.92 -12.74
CA VAL A 551 -28.61 -20.03 -13.25
C VAL A 551 -28.86 -18.96 -14.29
N ASP A 552 -29.12 -19.41 -15.52
CA ASP A 552 -29.46 -18.58 -16.69
C ASP A 552 -30.92 -18.16 -16.61
N THR A 553 -31.16 -17.00 -15.99
CA THR A 553 -32.50 -16.41 -15.84
C THR A 553 -32.42 -14.89 -15.77
N TYR A 554 -33.40 -14.23 -16.38
CA TYR A 554 -33.64 -12.80 -16.23
C TYR A 554 -34.73 -12.49 -15.19
N ARG A 555 -35.33 -13.51 -14.56
CA ARG A 555 -36.45 -13.33 -13.62
C ARG A 555 -35.96 -13.34 -12.17
N ALA A 556 -36.22 -12.24 -11.45
CA ALA A 556 -35.77 -12.06 -10.07
C ALA A 556 -36.23 -13.20 -9.14
N ILE A 557 -37.50 -13.62 -9.24
CA ILE A 557 -38.06 -14.69 -8.39
C ILE A 557 -37.44 -16.06 -8.67
N VAL A 558 -37.04 -16.33 -9.92
CA VAL A 558 -36.37 -17.58 -10.29
C VAL A 558 -34.96 -17.58 -9.71
N ALA A 559 -34.22 -16.48 -9.88
CA ALA A 559 -32.89 -16.31 -9.31
C ALA A 559 -32.91 -16.47 -7.78
N GLU A 560 -33.82 -15.80 -7.09
CA GLU A 560 -33.98 -15.89 -5.63
C GLU A 560 -34.22 -17.33 -5.17
N LYS A 561 -35.18 -18.03 -5.78
CA LYS A 561 -35.49 -19.43 -5.43
C LYS A 561 -34.35 -20.39 -5.77
N ALA A 562 -33.62 -20.14 -6.86
CA ALA A 562 -32.47 -20.95 -7.24
C ALA A 562 -31.29 -20.76 -6.28
N ILE A 563 -31.00 -19.53 -5.86
CA ILE A 563 -29.98 -19.24 -4.84
C ILE A 563 -30.34 -19.93 -3.53
N ALA A 564 -31.60 -19.83 -3.08
CA ALA A 564 -32.08 -20.53 -1.89
C ALA A 564 -31.98 -22.06 -2.00
N ALA A 565 -32.00 -22.62 -3.22
CA ALA A 565 -31.80 -24.03 -3.50
C ALA A 565 -30.30 -24.44 -3.53
N GLY A 566 -29.39 -23.47 -3.56
CA GLY A 566 -27.94 -23.68 -3.57
C GLY A 566 -27.24 -23.28 -4.87
N ALA A 567 -27.90 -22.57 -5.79
CA ALA A 567 -27.22 -21.93 -6.91
C ALA A 567 -26.22 -20.89 -6.37
N SER A 568 -25.08 -20.78 -7.04
CA SER A 568 -23.94 -19.99 -6.59
C SER A 568 -23.58 -18.86 -7.54
N CYS A 569 -24.40 -18.63 -8.59
CA CYS A 569 -24.27 -17.51 -9.50
C CYS A 569 -25.59 -17.26 -10.24
N VAL A 570 -25.85 -16.00 -10.57
CA VAL A 570 -26.96 -15.59 -11.45
C VAL A 570 -26.36 -15.16 -12.79
N ASN A 571 -26.84 -15.71 -13.89
CA ASN A 571 -26.47 -15.29 -15.24
C ASN A 571 -27.67 -14.61 -15.92
N ASP A 572 -27.62 -13.30 -16.05
CA ASP A 572 -28.73 -12.51 -16.57
C ASP A 572 -28.43 -11.94 -17.97
N VAL A 573 -29.04 -12.57 -18.97
CA VAL A 573 -28.98 -12.16 -20.38
C VAL A 573 -29.61 -10.79 -20.66
N ARG A 574 -30.38 -10.23 -19.73
CA ARG A 574 -30.98 -8.89 -19.83
C ARG A 574 -30.21 -7.84 -19.01
N GLY A 575 -29.10 -8.19 -18.37
CA GLY A 575 -28.24 -7.23 -17.68
C GLY A 575 -28.93 -6.49 -16.53
N ALA A 576 -29.72 -7.21 -15.73
CA ALA A 576 -30.47 -6.72 -14.57
C ALA A 576 -31.48 -5.61 -14.90
N MET A 577 -32.05 -5.62 -16.11
CA MET A 577 -33.09 -4.69 -16.54
C MET A 577 -34.48 -4.99 -15.98
N GLU A 578 -34.73 -6.24 -15.60
CA GLU A 578 -36.02 -6.67 -15.07
C GLU A 578 -36.23 -6.18 -13.64
N GLU A 579 -37.49 -5.90 -13.30
CA GLU A 579 -37.87 -5.40 -11.99
C GLU A 579 -37.45 -6.39 -10.89
N GLY A 580 -36.81 -5.87 -9.83
CA GLY A 580 -36.37 -6.65 -8.68
C GLY A 580 -35.05 -7.42 -8.86
N MET A 581 -34.52 -7.56 -10.08
CA MET A 581 -33.34 -8.40 -10.33
C MET A 581 -32.09 -7.84 -9.65
N LYS A 582 -31.83 -6.54 -9.79
CA LYS A 582 -30.65 -5.89 -9.17
C LYS A 582 -30.70 -5.96 -7.63
N GLU A 583 -31.89 -5.90 -7.03
CA GLU A 583 -32.08 -6.05 -5.59
C GLU A 583 -31.80 -7.48 -5.12
N VAL A 584 -32.24 -8.50 -5.89
CA VAL A 584 -31.91 -9.90 -5.62
C VAL A 584 -30.40 -10.11 -5.73
N MET A 585 -29.78 -9.61 -6.79
CA MET A 585 -28.32 -9.68 -6.98
C MET A 585 -27.57 -9.05 -5.80
N ALA A 586 -27.94 -7.84 -5.38
CA ALA A 586 -27.29 -7.14 -4.27
C ALA A 586 -27.41 -7.87 -2.93
N LYS A 587 -28.56 -8.50 -2.65
CA LYS A 587 -28.80 -9.25 -1.41
C LYS A 587 -28.21 -10.66 -1.42
N SER A 588 -28.06 -11.25 -2.60
CA SER A 588 -27.67 -12.67 -2.74
C SER A 588 -26.27 -12.98 -2.25
N GLY A 589 -25.34 -12.03 -2.37
CA GLY A 589 -23.93 -12.25 -2.10
C GLY A 589 -23.33 -13.38 -2.96
N VAL A 590 -23.87 -13.65 -4.15
CA VAL A 590 -23.29 -14.58 -5.13
C VAL A 590 -22.78 -13.82 -6.35
N PRO A 591 -21.78 -14.35 -7.08
CA PRO A 591 -21.36 -13.78 -8.36
C PRO A 591 -22.51 -13.64 -9.37
N VAL A 592 -22.49 -12.58 -10.17
CA VAL A 592 -23.51 -12.25 -11.16
C VAL A 592 -22.89 -11.98 -12.53
N VAL A 593 -23.47 -12.55 -13.59
CA VAL A 593 -23.10 -12.24 -14.97
C VAL A 593 -24.08 -11.21 -15.51
N ILE A 594 -23.54 -10.06 -15.89
CA ILE A 594 -24.28 -8.96 -16.51
C ILE A 594 -23.98 -8.99 -18.01
N MET A 595 -24.96 -9.44 -18.81
CA MET A 595 -24.80 -9.50 -20.26
C MET A 595 -25.43 -8.28 -20.95
N HIS A 596 -24.74 -7.76 -21.96
CA HIS A 596 -25.31 -6.75 -22.85
C HIS A 596 -26.19 -7.39 -23.94
N SER A 597 -27.43 -6.93 -24.01
CA SER A 597 -28.41 -7.29 -25.05
C SER A 597 -29.34 -6.11 -25.33
N ARG A 598 -30.03 -6.14 -26.48
CA ARG A 598 -31.11 -5.21 -26.82
C ARG A 598 -32.34 -5.99 -27.31
N GLY A 599 -33.52 -5.53 -26.93
CA GLY A 599 -34.79 -6.18 -27.27
C GLY A 599 -34.94 -7.56 -26.63
N ASP A 600 -35.81 -8.38 -27.24
CA ASP A 600 -36.14 -9.74 -26.79
C ASP A 600 -35.81 -10.80 -27.86
N SER A 601 -36.11 -12.07 -27.60
CA SER A 601 -35.87 -13.17 -28.54
C SER A 601 -36.57 -13.02 -29.88
N VAL A 602 -37.57 -12.15 -30.01
CA VAL A 602 -38.27 -11.94 -31.28
C VAL A 602 -37.67 -10.76 -32.04
N SER A 603 -37.33 -9.69 -31.32
CA SER A 603 -36.90 -8.41 -31.89
C SER A 603 -35.38 -8.27 -32.05
N MET A 604 -34.54 -8.99 -31.28
CA MET A 604 -33.09 -8.78 -31.24
C MET A 604 -32.35 -8.98 -32.58
N THR A 605 -32.99 -9.59 -33.58
CA THR A 605 -32.43 -9.75 -34.93
C THR A 605 -32.85 -8.65 -35.91
N SER A 606 -33.60 -7.64 -35.46
CA SER A 606 -34.01 -6.52 -36.30
C SER A 606 -32.81 -5.65 -36.68
N ALA A 607 -32.86 -5.05 -37.88
CA ALA A 607 -31.81 -4.14 -38.33
C ALA A 607 -31.66 -2.92 -37.39
N GLU A 608 -32.77 -2.45 -36.81
CA GLU A 608 -32.77 -1.33 -35.86
C GLU A 608 -31.99 -1.64 -34.58
N LEU A 609 -32.20 -2.81 -33.96
CA LEU A 609 -31.51 -3.15 -32.72
C LEU A 609 -30.04 -3.53 -32.94
N GLN A 610 -29.70 -4.00 -34.15
CA GLN A 610 -28.33 -4.32 -34.55
C GLN A 610 -27.50 -3.11 -35.00
N ASP A 611 -28.13 -1.94 -35.13
CA ASP A 611 -27.48 -0.70 -35.52
C ASP A 611 -26.79 -0.02 -34.32
N TYR A 612 -25.48 0.19 -34.43
CA TYR A 612 -24.65 0.88 -33.44
C TYR A 612 -23.97 2.12 -34.04
N ASP A 613 -24.38 2.58 -35.23
CA ASP A 613 -23.71 3.67 -35.95
C ASP A 613 -23.78 4.98 -35.16
N LYS A 614 -24.88 5.20 -34.41
CA LYS A 614 -25.05 6.37 -33.53
C LYS A 614 -24.00 6.43 -32.42
N GLN A 615 -23.49 5.29 -31.96
CA GLN A 615 -22.46 5.17 -30.94
C GLN A 615 -21.04 5.14 -31.54
N GLY A 616 -20.89 5.16 -32.87
CA GLY A 616 -19.60 5.01 -33.54
C GLY A 616 -19.17 3.55 -33.72
N GLY A 617 -20.13 2.62 -33.76
CA GLY A 617 -19.92 1.20 -34.03
C GLY A 617 -20.13 0.30 -32.80
N VAL A 618 -20.14 -1.01 -33.06
CA VAL A 618 -20.54 -2.04 -32.07
C VAL A 618 -19.68 -2.02 -30.80
N ILE A 619 -18.37 -1.72 -30.91
CA ILE A 619 -17.46 -1.70 -29.76
C ILE A 619 -17.82 -0.55 -28.81
N ALA A 620 -18.01 0.66 -29.35
CA ALA A 620 -18.35 1.83 -28.56
C ALA A 620 -19.73 1.69 -27.92
N GLY A 621 -20.72 1.19 -28.67
CA GLY A 621 -22.06 0.99 -28.15
C GLY A 621 -22.18 -0.11 -27.09
N VAL A 622 -21.53 -1.26 -27.29
CA VAL A 622 -21.47 -2.32 -26.26
C VAL A 622 -20.82 -1.79 -24.99
N ARG A 623 -19.70 -1.07 -25.10
CA ARG A 623 -18.99 -0.47 -23.95
C ARG A 623 -19.88 0.49 -23.17
N GLU A 624 -20.56 1.40 -23.85
CA GLU A 624 -21.43 2.39 -23.23
C GLU A 624 -22.61 1.73 -22.51
N GLU A 625 -23.34 0.85 -23.20
CA GLU A 625 -24.56 0.24 -22.68
C GLU A 625 -24.27 -0.77 -21.56
N LEU A 626 -23.25 -1.63 -21.74
CA LEU A 626 -22.81 -2.57 -20.71
C LEU A 626 -22.26 -1.84 -19.48
N GLY A 627 -21.52 -0.74 -19.70
CA GLY A 627 -21.06 0.13 -18.61
C GLY A 627 -22.22 0.69 -17.80
N GLY A 628 -23.27 1.17 -18.46
CA GLY A 628 -24.49 1.65 -17.82
C GLY A 628 -25.27 0.54 -17.08
N MET A 629 -25.21 -0.72 -17.53
CA MET A 629 -25.78 -1.86 -16.81
C MET A 629 -24.98 -2.16 -15.52
N VAL A 630 -23.66 -2.23 -15.62
CA VAL A 630 -22.77 -2.49 -14.47
C VAL A 630 -22.89 -1.39 -13.42
N GLN A 631 -22.94 -0.11 -13.84
CA GLN A 631 -23.10 1.02 -12.92
C GLN A 631 -24.39 0.91 -12.08
N ARG A 632 -25.51 0.48 -12.70
CA ARG A 632 -26.79 0.34 -11.99
C ARG A 632 -26.80 -0.79 -10.97
N VAL A 633 -26.10 -1.90 -11.22
CA VAL A 633 -26.02 -2.99 -10.23
C VAL A 633 -25.07 -2.64 -9.09
N LEU A 634 -23.98 -1.92 -9.35
CA LEU A 634 -23.11 -1.36 -8.32
C LEU A 634 -23.88 -0.39 -7.40
N GLU A 635 -24.69 0.51 -7.98
CA GLU A 635 -25.56 1.43 -7.23
C GLU A 635 -26.64 0.71 -6.41
N ALA A 636 -27.09 -0.46 -6.86
CA ALA A 636 -28.00 -1.32 -6.10
C ALA A 636 -27.32 -2.04 -4.92
N GLY A 637 -25.99 -2.03 -4.85
CA GLY A 637 -25.20 -2.59 -3.75
C GLY A 637 -24.44 -3.87 -4.07
N VAL A 638 -24.50 -4.36 -5.32
CA VAL A 638 -23.66 -5.48 -5.79
C VAL A 638 -22.19 -5.08 -5.67
N LYS A 639 -21.35 -5.98 -5.15
CA LYS A 639 -19.92 -5.68 -4.94
C LYS A 639 -19.13 -5.92 -6.23
N GLN A 640 -18.07 -5.15 -6.44
CA GLN A 640 -17.25 -5.23 -7.66
C GLN A 640 -16.66 -6.64 -7.88
N TRP A 641 -16.26 -7.34 -6.82
CA TRP A 641 -15.73 -8.71 -6.91
C TRP A 641 -16.77 -9.76 -7.32
N ASP A 642 -18.08 -9.43 -7.29
CA ASP A 642 -19.16 -10.34 -7.68
C ASP A 642 -19.54 -10.20 -9.15
N ILE A 643 -19.10 -9.14 -9.84
CA ILE A 643 -19.56 -8.84 -11.20
C ILE A 643 -18.67 -9.51 -12.25
N VAL A 644 -19.30 -10.29 -13.12
CA VAL A 644 -18.76 -10.77 -14.40
C VAL A 644 -19.55 -10.11 -15.52
N ILE A 645 -18.90 -9.75 -16.63
CA ILE A 645 -19.58 -9.11 -17.76
C ILE A 645 -19.57 -10.01 -19.00
N ASP A 646 -20.61 -9.95 -19.82
CA ASP A 646 -20.67 -10.61 -21.13
C ASP A 646 -21.07 -9.59 -22.21
N PRO A 647 -20.26 -9.36 -23.26
CA PRO A 647 -20.61 -8.43 -24.34
C PRO A 647 -21.81 -8.89 -25.19
N GLY A 648 -22.28 -10.13 -25.00
CA GLY A 648 -23.49 -10.69 -25.56
C GLY A 648 -23.38 -11.04 -27.04
N LEU A 649 -22.44 -11.93 -27.40
CA LEU A 649 -22.32 -12.39 -28.78
C LEU A 649 -23.66 -12.97 -29.29
N GLY A 650 -24.07 -12.68 -30.50
CA GLY A 650 -25.33 -13.13 -31.10
C GLY A 650 -26.60 -12.43 -30.57
N PHE A 651 -26.49 -11.51 -29.62
CA PHE A 651 -27.59 -10.71 -29.12
C PHE A 651 -27.51 -9.30 -29.68
N ALA A 652 -28.49 -8.91 -30.51
CA ALA A 652 -28.57 -7.59 -31.13
C ALA A 652 -27.28 -7.16 -31.86
N LYS A 653 -26.58 -8.11 -32.51
CA LYS A 653 -25.36 -7.83 -33.28
C LYS A 653 -25.39 -8.54 -34.62
N THR A 654 -24.94 -7.87 -35.66
CA THR A 654 -24.70 -8.48 -36.98
C THR A 654 -23.62 -9.57 -36.88
N HIS A 655 -23.53 -10.46 -37.88
CA HIS A 655 -22.49 -11.49 -37.88
C HIS A 655 -21.08 -10.89 -37.86
N GLU A 656 -20.88 -9.81 -38.60
CA GLU A 656 -19.64 -9.03 -38.66
C GLU A 656 -19.36 -8.34 -37.33
N GLY A 657 -20.38 -7.75 -36.69
CA GLY A 657 -20.25 -7.12 -35.38
C GLY A 657 -19.85 -8.10 -34.27
N ASN A 658 -20.31 -9.36 -34.34
CA ASN A 658 -19.87 -10.40 -33.41
C ASN A 658 -18.38 -10.73 -33.54
N LEU A 659 -17.88 -10.82 -34.78
CA LEU A 659 -16.45 -11.02 -35.05
C LEU A 659 -15.63 -9.81 -34.63
N GLU A 660 -16.18 -8.60 -34.76
CA GLU A 660 -15.53 -7.37 -34.30
C GLU A 660 -15.40 -7.34 -32.77
N VAL A 661 -16.46 -7.67 -32.02
CA VAL A 661 -16.41 -7.81 -30.56
C VAL A 661 -15.33 -8.82 -30.13
N LEU A 662 -15.25 -9.99 -30.78
CA LEU A 662 -14.21 -10.97 -30.48
C LEU A 662 -12.79 -10.44 -30.75
N ARG A 663 -12.60 -9.65 -31.81
CA ARG A 663 -11.29 -9.12 -32.20
C ARG A 663 -10.83 -7.95 -31.34
N ARG A 664 -11.77 -7.11 -30.91
CA ARG A 664 -11.51 -5.81 -30.28
C ARG A 664 -12.01 -5.75 -28.83
N LEU A 665 -12.21 -6.90 -28.19
CA LEU A 665 -12.69 -7.00 -26.81
C LEU A 665 -11.91 -6.11 -25.81
N PRO A 666 -10.56 -6.00 -25.87
CA PRO A 666 -9.82 -5.13 -24.95
C PRO A 666 -10.25 -3.65 -24.98
N GLU A 667 -10.85 -3.18 -26.07
CA GLU A 667 -11.35 -1.81 -26.19
C GLU A 667 -12.69 -1.59 -25.46
N ILE A 668 -13.46 -2.65 -25.22
CA ILE A 668 -14.70 -2.60 -24.42
C ILE A 668 -14.35 -2.40 -22.95
N THR A 669 -13.28 -3.05 -22.48
CA THR A 669 -12.79 -2.99 -21.10
C THR A 669 -11.59 -2.04 -20.94
N SER A 670 -11.52 -0.98 -21.78
CA SER A 670 -10.38 -0.07 -21.78
C SER A 670 -10.18 0.64 -20.43
N PRO A 671 -8.95 1.07 -20.09
CA PRO A 671 -8.69 1.75 -18.84
C PRO A 671 -9.57 2.96 -18.57
N GLY A 672 -9.96 3.16 -17.31
CA GLY A 672 -10.84 4.24 -16.88
C GLY A 672 -12.34 4.00 -17.08
N THR A 673 -12.72 2.82 -17.58
CA THR A 673 -14.12 2.39 -17.66
C THR A 673 -14.50 1.58 -16.42
N VAL A 674 -15.78 1.56 -16.06
CA VAL A 674 -16.30 0.66 -15.01
C VAL A 674 -16.11 -0.83 -15.36
N LEU A 675 -15.91 -1.14 -16.64
CA LEU A 675 -15.74 -2.49 -17.18
C LEU A 675 -14.30 -3.01 -17.09
N GLU A 676 -13.29 -2.14 -16.97
CA GLU A 676 -11.86 -2.49 -16.86
C GLU A 676 -11.60 -3.55 -15.77
N ARG A 677 -12.41 -3.52 -14.73
CA ARG A 677 -12.24 -4.32 -13.51
C ARG A 677 -13.14 -5.54 -13.45
N CYS A 678 -13.83 -5.89 -14.54
CA CYS A 678 -14.74 -7.04 -14.56
C CYS A 678 -14.11 -8.21 -15.33
N PRO A 679 -14.12 -9.44 -14.79
CA PRO A 679 -13.89 -10.64 -15.58
C PRO A 679 -14.88 -10.71 -16.75
N VAL A 680 -14.43 -11.20 -17.91
CA VAL A 680 -15.30 -11.32 -19.10
C VAL A 680 -15.66 -12.77 -19.38
N LEU A 681 -16.96 -13.00 -19.55
CA LEU A 681 -17.52 -14.22 -20.10
C LEU A 681 -17.79 -14.05 -21.60
N ILE A 682 -17.42 -15.06 -22.40
CA ILE A 682 -17.72 -15.10 -23.83
C ILE A 682 -18.59 -16.32 -24.16
N GLY A 683 -19.85 -16.08 -24.51
CA GLY A 683 -20.76 -17.09 -25.02
C GLY A 683 -20.83 -17.12 -26.55
N GLY A 684 -19.89 -17.80 -27.22
CA GLY A 684 -19.85 -17.93 -28.69
C GLY A 684 -20.46 -19.22 -29.24
N SER A 685 -20.60 -20.25 -28.38
CA SER A 685 -20.85 -21.63 -28.82
C SER A 685 -22.17 -21.80 -29.58
N ARG A 686 -22.09 -22.49 -30.72
CA ARG A 686 -23.18 -22.81 -31.64
C ARG A 686 -23.97 -21.60 -32.17
N LYS A 687 -23.45 -20.37 -32.08
CA LYS A 687 -24.17 -19.17 -32.52
C LYS A 687 -24.17 -18.98 -34.04
N GLY A 688 -25.13 -18.19 -34.53
CA GLY A 688 -25.37 -18.00 -35.97
C GLY A 688 -24.18 -17.44 -36.74
N PHE A 689 -23.37 -16.57 -36.13
CA PHE A 689 -22.16 -16.02 -36.78
C PHE A 689 -21.10 -17.10 -37.04
N VAL A 690 -20.93 -18.05 -36.11
CA VAL A 690 -20.08 -19.24 -36.32
C VAL A 690 -20.62 -20.03 -37.51
N GLY A 691 -21.92 -20.33 -37.50
CA GLY A 691 -22.60 -21.04 -38.58
C GLY A 691 -22.44 -20.39 -39.95
N LYS A 692 -22.56 -19.06 -40.03
CA LYS A 692 -22.35 -18.30 -41.28
C LYS A 692 -20.94 -18.48 -41.83
N VAL A 693 -19.92 -18.44 -40.96
CA VAL A 693 -18.50 -18.56 -41.36
C VAL A 693 -18.17 -19.96 -41.85
N ILE A 694 -18.61 -21.01 -41.14
CA ILE A 694 -18.25 -22.41 -41.47
C ILE A 694 -19.25 -23.11 -42.40
N GLY A 695 -20.28 -22.39 -42.88
CA GLY A 695 -21.32 -22.97 -43.75
C GLY A 695 -22.18 -24.02 -43.03
N ARG A 696 -22.60 -23.74 -41.80
CA ARG A 696 -23.54 -24.58 -41.02
C ARG A 696 -24.78 -23.77 -40.63
N PRO A 697 -25.92 -23.97 -41.32
CA PRO A 697 -27.15 -23.23 -41.05
C PRO A 697 -27.75 -23.59 -39.67
N LYS A 698 -28.87 -22.94 -39.29
CA LYS A 698 -29.45 -23.02 -37.94
C LYS A 698 -29.79 -24.46 -37.54
N GLU A 699 -30.23 -25.27 -38.50
CA GLU A 699 -30.62 -26.67 -38.35
C GLU A 699 -29.43 -27.57 -37.99
N GLN A 700 -28.22 -27.13 -38.33
CA GLN A 700 -26.96 -27.85 -38.07
C GLN A 700 -26.15 -27.17 -36.95
N ALA A 701 -26.82 -26.51 -35.99
CA ALA A 701 -26.14 -25.82 -34.90
C ALA A 701 -25.24 -26.75 -34.05
N ALA A 702 -25.63 -28.02 -33.88
CA ALA A 702 -24.83 -29.02 -33.16
C ALA A 702 -23.52 -29.38 -33.88
N GLU A 703 -23.44 -29.20 -35.20
CA GLU A 703 -22.23 -29.50 -36.00
C GLU A 703 -21.20 -28.35 -35.97
N ARG A 704 -21.45 -27.29 -35.19
CA ARG A 704 -20.58 -26.11 -35.13
C ARG A 704 -19.35 -26.29 -34.23
N GLY A 705 -19.12 -27.48 -33.68
CA GLY A 705 -18.07 -27.76 -32.69
C GLY A 705 -16.66 -27.32 -33.07
N TYR A 706 -16.25 -27.47 -34.34
CA TYR A 706 -14.94 -26.97 -34.79
C TYR A 706 -14.85 -25.44 -34.81
N GLY A 707 -15.96 -24.76 -35.15
CA GLY A 707 -16.04 -23.31 -35.06
C GLY A 707 -15.99 -22.83 -33.61
N ASP A 708 -16.67 -23.55 -32.71
CA ASP A 708 -16.62 -23.30 -31.27
C ASP A 708 -15.19 -23.47 -30.72
N ALA A 709 -14.49 -24.53 -31.12
CA ALA A 709 -13.09 -24.75 -30.76
C ALA A 709 -12.17 -23.59 -31.20
N ALA A 710 -12.38 -23.07 -32.41
CA ALA A 710 -11.63 -21.91 -32.91
C ALA A 710 -11.89 -20.64 -32.08
N VAL A 711 -13.14 -20.40 -31.65
CA VAL A 711 -13.48 -19.28 -30.78
C VAL A 711 -12.85 -19.45 -29.39
N VAL A 712 -12.92 -20.64 -28.80
CA VAL A 712 -12.31 -20.94 -27.49
C VAL A 712 -10.80 -20.77 -27.52
N ALA A 713 -10.13 -21.30 -28.55
CA ALA A 713 -8.69 -21.12 -28.73
C ALA A 713 -8.30 -19.64 -28.93
N TRP A 714 -9.11 -18.87 -29.67
CA TRP A 714 -8.93 -17.42 -29.80
C TRP A 714 -9.06 -16.69 -28.45
N CYS A 715 -10.08 -17.05 -27.65
CA CYS A 715 -10.27 -16.52 -26.30
C CYS A 715 -9.08 -16.81 -25.39
N ALA A 716 -8.55 -18.03 -25.41
CA ALA A 716 -7.36 -18.41 -24.64
C ALA A 716 -6.12 -17.63 -25.07
N ALA A 717 -5.86 -17.54 -26.38
CA ALA A 717 -4.74 -16.77 -26.91
C ALA A 717 -4.85 -15.26 -26.58
N GLN A 718 -6.05 -14.69 -26.57
CA GLN A 718 -6.25 -13.32 -26.11
C GLN A 718 -6.01 -13.16 -24.61
N ARG A 719 -6.45 -14.13 -23.79
CA ARG A 719 -6.24 -14.11 -22.35
C ARG A 719 -4.77 -14.11 -21.97
N ALA A 720 -3.96 -14.94 -22.63
CA ALA A 720 -2.51 -14.98 -22.49
C ALA A 720 -1.83 -13.63 -22.81
N ARG A 721 -2.45 -12.82 -23.69
CA ARG A 721 -1.97 -11.48 -24.06
C ARG A 721 -2.54 -10.37 -23.17
N GLY A 722 -3.17 -10.71 -22.04
CA GLY A 722 -3.71 -9.76 -21.08
C GLY A 722 -5.14 -9.28 -21.36
N SER A 723 -5.84 -9.86 -22.34
CA SER A 723 -7.29 -9.62 -22.50
C SER A 723 -8.07 -10.22 -21.31
N PRO A 724 -9.17 -9.62 -20.85
CA PRO A 724 -9.90 -10.10 -19.67
C PRO A 724 -10.85 -11.28 -19.96
N VAL A 725 -10.59 -12.12 -20.97
CA VAL A 725 -11.45 -13.30 -21.25
C VAL A 725 -11.18 -14.38 -20.21
N ASP A 726 -12.00 -14.42 -19.17
CA ASP A 726 -11.82 -15.29 -18.02
C ASP A 726 -12.74 -16.52 -18.06
N ILE A 727 -13.86 -16.45 -18.78
CA ILE A 727 -14.82 -17.56 -18.90
C ILE A 727 -15.26 -17.72 -20.37
N VAL A 728 -15.36 -18.95 -20.84
CA VAL A 728 -16.04 -19.28 -22.10
C VAL A 728 -17.26 -20.15 -21.81
N ARG A 729 -18.42 -19.73 -22.32
CA ARG A 729 -19.69 -20.43 -22.14
C ARG A 729 -20.00 -21.30 -23.35
N VAL A 730 -20.07 -22.62 -23.14
CA VAL A 730 -20.04 -23.64 -24.20
C VAL A 730 -21.07 -24.74 -23.98
N HIS A 731 -21.49 -25.38 -25.07
CA HIS A 731 -22.40 -26.53 -25.02
C HIS A 731 -21.67 -27.85 -24.67
N ASP A 732 -20.53 -28.09 -25.32
CA ASP A 732 -19.70 -29.29 -25.11
C ASP A 732 -18.49 -28.94 -24.23
N GLY A 733 -18.69 -29.00 -22.90
CA GLY A 733 -17.65 -28.66 -21.93
C GLY A 733 -16.43 -29.58 -22.02
N ARG A 734 -16.64 -30.87 -22.33
CA ARG A 734 -15.55 -31.84 -22.47
C ARG A 734 -14.66 -31.49 -23.67
N ALA A 735 -15.26 -31.37 -24.86
CA ALA A 735 -14.48 -31.10 -26.08
C ALA A 735 -13.73 -29.77 -25.97
N MET A 736 -14.34 -28.73 -25.39
CA MET A 736 -13.70 -27.43 -25.24
C MET A 736 -12.61 -27.42 -24.17
N SER A 737 -12.75 -28.26 -23.13
CA SER A 737 -11.66 -28.51 -22.17
C SER A 737 -10.46 -29.20 -22.81
N GLU A 738 -10.70 -30.17 -23.71
CA GLU A 738 -9.64 -30.83 -24.50
C GLU A 738 -8.93 -29.82 -25.41
N VAL A 739 -9.67 -28.87 -26.02
CA VAL A 739 -9.09 -27.76 -26.81
C VAL A 739 -8.19 -26.87 -25.94
N LEU A 740 -8.64 -26.47 -24.75
CA LEU A 740 -7.84 -25.66 -23.83
C LEU A 740 -6.61 -26.42 -23.34
N ALA A 741 -6.73 -27.72 -23.05
CA ALA A 741 -5.60 -28.55 -22.65
C ALA A 741 -4.52 -28.61 -23.74
N MET A 742 -4.93 -28.79 -25.01
CA MET A 742 -4.02 -28.75 -26.15
C MET A 742 -3.40 -27.37 -26.33
N TRP A 743 -4.18 -26.29 -26.18
CA TRP A 743 -3.66 -24.92 -26.26
C TRP A 743 -2.60 -24.65 -25.20
N ARG A 744 -2.82 -25.06 -23.94
CA ARG A 744 -1.83 -24.93 -22.86
C ARG A 744 -0.53 -25.69 -23.14
N ALA A 745 -0.63 -26.87 -23.73
CA ALA A 745 0.54 -27.64 -24.15
C ALA A 745 1.34 -26.92 -25.26
N ILE A 746 0.68 -26.15 -26.12
CA ILE A 746 1.34 -25.32 -27.15
C ILE A 746 2.05 -24.11 -26.53
N GLU A 747 1.45 -23.46 -25.52
CA GLU A 747 2.07 -22.35 -24.78
C GLU A 747 3.22 -22.80 -23.85
N GLY A 748 3.45 -24.11 -23.70
CA GLY A 748 4.52 -24.66 -22.88
C GLY A 748 4.21 -24.74 -21.39
N GLU A 749 2.93 -24.79 -21.01
CA GLU A 749 2.46 -24.85 -19.62
C GLU A 749 2.24 -26.27 -19.06
N VAL A 750 2.55 -27.33 -19.83
CA VAL A 750 2.25 -28.73 -19.50
C VAL A 750 3.51 -29.60 -19.50
#